data_AF-A0A3D3BVI0-F1
#
_entry.id   AF-A0A3D3BVI0-F1
#
_cell.length_a   1.000
_cell.length_b   1.000
_cell.length_c   1.000
_cell.angle_alpha   90.00
_cell.angle_beta   90.00
_cell.angle_gamma   90.00
#
_symmetry.space_group_name_H-M   'P 1'
#
loop_
_entity.id
_entity.type
_entity.pdbx_description
1 polymer ?
#
loop_
_entity_poly.entity_id
_entity_poly.type
_entity_poly.pdbx_seq_one_letter_code
_entity_poly.pdbx_strand_id
1 'polypeptide(L)'
;MKHLSRIFCKEFNAYFASPAAWLFMGAFLAVTLFVFFWAEAFFARNIADMKPFFSWIPVLLIFLVGALSMRTWSEERRSGTIENLLTSPVGAFQIVMGKFLANLALVALGLVLTLPLAFSVSIMGSLDWGPVIGGYIASLFLAAAYVSIGLYMSGRTDNPIVALILTVACAGAFYLIGSNMLTTLFSHKVAGILELIGSGSRFDSITRGVLDVRDIYYYLSIVGVFMTLNILSLERLRWAGNPSKSHHHQWLLFSSLTIANLLVANVWLDSARTVRVDLTEGKSYSLSSATKDYIAQAAEPLLIRGYFSQKSHPLLEPLIPQLKDLLEEYQVAGGSKLRVEFIDPHSDDEVEAEAADKYGIRPVPFRMASRYEAGVVNSYFDLVIAYGDEYEVLSFNDLIEVKSSGRGDPEVLLNNPEYAITAALRKVIGSFRAGGDVYSDLSAEVSFKAYVSPTDKLPLAFADFRGVLESTLKSMTEESAGKLNYEFVDPEAGGGQLAQQLNEQYGFVPQIAGLFDTQPFWFYMVLEGSNESVQISLPEELSGSSLKNNIEAALKRMAPGYLKTVAFVAPERPQQQNSYMPPPSGKTYNDLRAVLEENVRVIDADLSEGSVPADTDMLLLLAPENLSEKAIFAVDQFLMQGGSVVVSTASFNANLSNSRLAAAPYNSGLEDWLMSMGFTIKNEMVLDPQNASLPIPVPRRVGPVSVNEIVMMPYPHFPDIRREGLNAGHPVTAGLNQLTFNWASPVILDADKHTEREVVEFVKSSSNSWASDDVNVMPDYQMYPQNGFVPGVARNEYILAATSKGRFESYFKDKESPLLPENSDGEEEDNEKTGDAS
;
A
#
# COMPACT_ATOMS: atom_id res chain seq x y z
N MET A 1 47.69 -7.30 13.73
CA MET A 1 46.52 -7.16 14.62
C MET A 1 46.87 -6.82 16.07
N LYS A 2 47.82 -7.50 16.74
CA LYS A 2 48.19 -7.21 18.15
C LYS A 2 48.61 -5.75 18.42
N HIS A 3 49.37 -5.11 17.51
CA HIS A 3 49.78 -3.70 17.64
C HIS A 3 48.61 -2.72 17.50
N LEU A 4 47.68 -2.97 16.57
CA LEU A 4 46.50 -2.14 16.35
C LEU A 4 45.60 -2.09 17.60
N SER A 5 45.28 -3.25 18.16
CA SER A 5 44.45 -3.34 19.37
C SER A 5 45.10 -2.63 20.57
N ARG A 6 46.43 -2.74 20.73
CA ARG A 6 47.15 -2.03 21.80
C ARG A 6 47.08 -0.51 21.64
N ILE A 7 47.23 -0.01 20.42
CA ILE A 7 47.13 1.43 20.14
C ILE A 7 45.70 1.90 20.41
N PHE A 8 44.70 1.18 19.89
CA PHE A 8 43.29 1.47 20.17
C PHE A 8 43.01 1.56 21.68
N CYS A 9 43.36 0.54 22.46
CA CYS A 9 43.12 0.53 23.91
C CYS A 9 43.86 1.66 24.62
N LYS A 10 45.10 1.95 24.24
CA LYS A 10 45.89 3.06 24.80
C LYS A 10 45.19 4.40 24.54
N GLU A 11 44.84 4.68 23.29
CA GLU A 11 44.23 5.95 22.90
C GLU A 11 42.82 6.10 23.51
N PHE A 12 42.01 5.05 23.48
CA PHE A 12 40.67 5.04 24.10
C PHE A 12 40.76 5.32 25.60
N ASN A 13 41.63 4.62 26.34
CA ASN A 13 41.82 4.87 27.77
C ASN A 13 42.37 6.28 28.07
N ALA A 14 43.19 6.84 27.18
CA ALA A 14 43.73 8.18 27.34
C ALA A 14 42.64 9.27 27.32
N TYR A 15 41.56 9.08 26.56
CA TYR A 15 40.43 10.01 26.56
C TYR A 15 39.75 10.08 27.94
N PHE A 16 39.49 8.93 28.56
CA PHE A 16 38.83 8.83 29.87
C PHE A 16 39.75 9.13 31.06
N ALA A 17 41.07 9.06 30.85
CA ALA A 17 42.05 9.50 31.85
C ALA A 17 41.98 11.02 32.12
N SER A 18 41.39 11.78 31.21
CA SER A 18 41.12 13.22 31.38
C SER A 18 39.62 13.49 31.56
N PRO A 19 39.23 14.54 32.30
CA PRO A 19 37.82 14.95 32.41
C PRO A 19 37.20 15.41 31.08
N ALA A 20 38.00 15.65 30.05
CA ALA A 20 37.54 16.25 28.80
C ALA A 20 36.53 15.36 28.06
N ALA A 21 36.75 14.05 27.99
CA ALA A 21 35.83 13.13 27.30
C ALA A 21 34.45 13.11 27.97
N TRP A 22 34.41 13.08 29.31
CA TRP A 22 33.17 13.16 30.08
C TRP A 22 32.41 14.47 29.85
N LEU A 23 33.13 15.60 29.84
CA LEU A 23 32.54 16.91 29.59
C LEU A 23 31.97 17.03 28.16
N PHE A 24 32.69 16.55 27.15
CA PHE A 24 32.22 16.59 25.76
C PHE A 24 31.01 15.68 25.53
N MET A 25 31.00 14.45 26.08
CA MET A 25 29.84 13.56 25.98
C MET A 25 28.64 14.12 26.75
N GLY A 26 28.85 14.64 27.97
CA GLY A 26 27.78 15.27 28.75
C GLY A 26 27.17 16.48 28.05
N ALA A 27 28.01 17.35 27.47
CA ALA A 27 27.55 18.48 26.68
C ALA A 27 26.78 18.04 25.43
N PHE A 28 27.28 17.03 24.70
CA PHE A 28 26.59 16.46 23.54
C PHE A 28 25.21 15.92 23.90
N LEU A 29 25.10 15.14 24.98
CA LEU A 29 23.82 14.61 25.45
C LEU A 29 22.86 15.73 25.89
N ALA A 30 23.36 16.72 26.63
CA ALA A 30 22.55 17.85 27.09
C ALA A 30 21.98 18.67 25.92
N VAL A 31 22.82 18.96 24.92
CA VAL A 31 22.38 19.67 23.69
C VAL A 31 21.40 18.81 22.90
N THR A 32 21.66 17.51 22.76
CA THR A 32 20.77 16.58 22.07
C THR A 32 19.38 16.55 22.70
N LEU A 33 19.31 16.41 24.03
CA LEU A 33 18.05 16.39 24.77
C LEU A 33 17.31 17.73 24.66
N PHE A 34 18.04 18.84 24.77
CA PHE A 34 17.47 20.17 24.61
C PHE A 34 16.87 20.38 23.22
N VAL A 35 17.60 20.03 22.16
CA VAL A 35 17.14 20.16 20.78
C VAL A 35 15.89 19.29 20.55
N PHE A 36 15.95 18.02 20.96
CA PHE A 36 14.86 17.08 20.73
C PHE A 36 13.56 17.48 21.46
N PHE A 37 13.63 17.76 22.77
CA PHE A 37 12.42 18.02 23.54
C PHE A 37 11.92 19.47 23.44
N TRP A 38 12.83 20.44 23.31
CA TRP A 38 12.48 21.86 23.41
C TRP A 38 12.54 22.59 22.08
N ALA A 39 13.65 22.49 21.33
CA ALA A 39 13.77 23.22 20.05
C ALA A 39 12.78 22.71 19.00
N GLU A 40 12.58 21.39 18.94
CA GLU A 40 11.66 20.71 18.02
C GLU A 40 10.25 20.51 18.60
N ALA A 41 9.99 21.05 19.80
CA ALA A 41 8.70 20.97 20.49
C ALA A 41 8.03 19.58 20.42
N PHE A 42 8.77 18.51 20.73
CA PHE A 42 8.36 17.11 20.55
C PHE A 42 6.90 16.82 20.97
N PHE A 43 6.50 17.26 22.17
CA PHE A 43 5.15 17.02 22.69
C PHE A 43 4.03 17.77 21.95
N ALA A 44 4.35 18.85 21.22
CA ALA A 44 3.38 19.61 20.44
C ALA A 44 3.04 18.95 19.09
N ARG A 45 3.94 18.11 18.56
CA ARG A 45 3.71 17.44 17.26
C ARG A 45 2.72 16.30 17.33
N ASN A 46 2.51 15.72 18.51
CA ASN A 46 1.63 14.56 18.72
C ASN A 46 1.98 13.34 17.83
N ILE A 47 3.29 13.15 17.53
CA ILE A 47 3.82 12.00 16.79
C ILE A 47 4.93 11.36 17.63
N ALA A 48 4.92 10.03 17.74
CA ALA A 48 5.99 9.27 18.38
C ALA A 48 7.07 8.87 17.35
N ASP A 49 7.95 9.81 16.97
CA ASP A 49 9.03 9.56 16.00
C ASP A 49 10.42 10.10 16.43
N MET A 50 11.46 9.61 15.75
CA MET A 50 12.87 9.98 16.00
C MET A 50 13.49 10.81 14.87
N LYS A 51 12.73 11.13 13.81
CA LYS A 51 13.19 11.95 12.66
C LYS A 51 13.84 13.28 13.06
N PRO A 52 13.32 14.05 14.03
CA PRO A 52 13.90 15.34 14.42
C PRO A 52 15.19 15.19 15.24
N PHE A 53 15.39 14.06 15.92
CA PHE A 53 16.70 13.77 16.48
C PHE A 53 17.72 13.60 15.35
N PHE A 54 17.39 12.78 14.35
CA PHE A 54 18.30 12.50 13.25
C PHE A 54 18.58 13.73 12.37
N SER A 55 17.60 14.60 12.11
CA SER A 55 17.83 15.83 11.31
C SER A 55 18.93 16.73 11.90
N TRP A 56 19.08 16.76 13.22
CA TRP A 56 20.09 17.55 13.91
C TRP A 56 21.42 16.84 14.12
N ILE A 57 21.44 15.50 14.08
CA ILE A 57 22.66 14.71 14.32
C ILE A 57 23.83 15.08 13.42
N PRO A 58 23.67 15.30 12.09
CA PRO A 58 24.79 15.71 11.23
C PRO A 58 25.52 16.96 11.73
N VAL A 59 24.77 17.97 12.16
CA VAL A 59 25.33 19.23 12.67
C VAL A 59 26.00 19.01 14.03
N LEU A 60 25.33 18.29 14.94
CA LEU A 60 25.89 18.00 16.27
C LEU A 60 27.18 17.17 16.18
N LEU A 61 27.24 16.21 15.25
CA LEU A 61 28.42 15.40 15.00
C LEU A 61 29.60 16.22 14.46
N ILE A 62 29.38 17.24 13.63
CA ILE A 62 30.47 18.11 13.15
C ILE A 62 31.21 18.74 14.34
N PHE A 63 30.47 19.28 15.31
CA PHE A 63 31.06 19.91 16.49
C PHE A 63 31.65 18.88 17.46
N LEU A 64 30.94 17.78 17.74
CA LEU A 64 31.43 16.72 18.61
C LEU A 64 32.73 16.12 18.07
N VAL A 65 32.72 15.70 16.81
CA VAL A 65 33.88 15.08 16.16
C VAL A 65 35.04 16.06 16.08
N GLY A 66 34.78 17.31 15.68
CA GLY A 66 35.82 18.35 15.68
C GLY A 66 36.48 18.51 17.05
N ALA A 67 35.69 18.52 18.13
CA ALA A 67 36.19 18.65 19.50
C ALA A 67 36.96 17.42 19.99
N LEU A 68 36.54 16.21 19.60
CA LEU A 68 37.22 14.97 19.99
C LEU A 68 38.50 14.72 19.18
N SER A 69 38.50 15.04 17.88
CA SER A 69 39.62 14.78 16.98
C SER A 69 40.73 15.83 17.10
N MET A 70 40.43 17.05 17.54
CA MET A 70 41.36 18.18 17.45
C MET A 70 42.72 17.91 18.09
N ARG A 71 42.79 17.23 19.24
CA ARG A 71 44.04 16.98 20.00
C ARG A 71 44.82 15.76 19.52
N THR A 72 44.24 14.91 18.67
CA THR A 72 44.78 13.57 18.39
C THR A 72 46.18 13.58 17.78
N TRP A 73 46.44 14.53 16.87
CA TRP A 73 47.76 14.72 16.24
C TRP A 73 48.38 16.08 16.55
N SER A 74 47.56 17.13 16.70
CA SER A 74 48.07 18.49 16.99
C SER A 74 48.83 18.55 18.31
N GLU A 75 48.40 17.81 19.33
CA GLU A 75 49.06 17.73 20.63
C GLU A 75 50.38 16.95 20.54
N GLU A 76 50.42 15.87 19.76
CA GLU A 76 51.66 15.10 19.54
C GLU A 76 52.70 15.91 18.78
N ARG A 77 52.25 16.74 17.83
CA ARG A 77 53.11 17.68 17.10
C ARG A 77 53.58 18.82 17.98
N ARG A 78 52.68 19.42 18.78
CA ARG A 78 53.01 20.51 19.72
C ARG A 78 54.00 20.06 20.79
N SER A 79 53.88 18.82 21.25
CA SER A 79 54.74 18.24 22.30
C SER A 79 56.05 17.65 21.76
N GLY A 80 56.26 17.58 20.44
CA GLY A 80 57.44 16.94 19.84
C GLY A 80 57.52 15.44 20.12
N THR A 81 56.37 14.80 20.37
CA THR A 81 56.30 13.35 20.60
C THR A 81 56.07 12.58 19.29
N ILE A 82 55.69 13.28 18.22
CA ILE A 82 55.48 12.72 16.89
C ILE A 82 56.76 12.10 16.31
N GLU A 83 57.95 12.65 16.58
CA GLU A 83 59.22 12.10 16.12
C GLU A 83 59.51 10.73 16.75
N ASN A 84 59.19 10.56 18.04
CA ASN A 84 59.33 9.30 18.75
C ASN A 84 58.31 8.25 18.23
N LEU A 85 57.10 8.69 17.91
CA LEU A 85 56.08 7.83 17.32
C LEU A 85 56.51 7.34 15.92
N LEU A 86 57.06 8.23 15.10
CA LEU A 86 57.48 7.92 13.72
C LEU A 86 58.68 6.97 13.64
N THR A 87 59.55 6.98 14.65
CA THR A 87 60.73 6.10 14.78
C THR A 87 60.40 4.74 15.43
N SER A 88 59.20 4.58 15.98
CA SER A 88 58.74 3.29 16.51
C SER A 88 58.59 2.24 15.39
N PRO A 89 58.78 0.93 15.68
CA PRO A 89 58.72 -0.16 14.70
C PRO A 89 57.27 -0.51 14.27
N VAL A 90 56.37 0.47 14.24
CA VAL A 90 54.96 0.32 13.90
C VAL A 90 54.65 1.01 12.57
N GLY A 91 53.90 0.33 11.71
CA GLY A 91 53.50 0.87 10.41
C GLY A 91 52.49 2.03 10.55
N ALA A 92 52.57 3.03 9.67
CA ALA A 92 51.71 4.21 9.71
C ALA A 92 50.21 3.85 9.66
N PHE A 93 49.83 2.86 8.84
CA PHE A 93 48.46 2.36 8.77
C PHE A 93 47.92 1.90 10.14
N GLN A 94 48.73 1.17 10.94
CA GLN A 94 48.29 0.67 12.24
C GLN A 94 48.10 1.79 13.27
N ILE A 95 48.92 2.84 13.19
CA ILE A 95 48.83 4.01 14.06
C ILE A 95 47.59 4.83 13.74
N VAL A 96 47.41 5.19 12.45
CA VAL A 96 46.25 5.98 12.01
C VAL A 96 44.95 5.21 12.26
N MET A 97 44.89 3.92 11.90
CA MET A 97 43.71 3.09 12.13
C MET A 97 43.40 2.93 13.63
N GLY A 98 44.41 2.81 14.49
CA GLY A 98 44.21 2.72 15.94
C GLY A 98 43.60 4.00 16.52
N LYS A 99 44.10 5.17 16.11
CA LYS A 99 43.56 6.49 16.51
C LYS A 99 42.17 6.75 15.93
N PHE A 100 41.91 6.30 14.71
CA PHE A 100 40.60 6.34 14.06
C PHE A 100 39.57 5.53 14.82
N LEU A 101 39.85 4.25 15.09
CA LEU A 101 38.94 3.38 15.85
C LEU A 101 38.70 3.91 17.26
N ALA A 102 39.69 4.50 17.92
CA ALA A 102 39.53 5.07 19.27
C ALA A 102 38.58 6.28 19.28
N ASN A 103 38.74 7.20 18.32
CA ASN A 103 37.81 8.34 18.17
C ASN A 103 36.41 7.87 17.77
N LEU A 104 36.31 6.94 16.81
CA LEU A 104 35.04 6.40 16.36
C LEU A 104 34.29 5.68 17.50
N ALA A 105 35.00 4.90 18.33
CA ALA A 105 34.41 4.23 19.48
C ALA A 105 33.88 5.23 20.53
N LEU A 106 34.56 6.37 20.71
CA LEU A 106 34.11 7.42 21.62
C LEU A 106 32.83 8.10 21.12
N VAL A 107 32.74 8.37 19.81
CA VAL A 107 31.51 8.90 19.19
C VAL A 107 30.39 7.85 19.22
N ALA A 108 30.69 6.58 18.94
CA ALA A 108 29.74 5.49 19.02
C ALA A 108 29.18 5.32 20.45
N LEU A 109 30.02 5.47 21.48
CA LEU A 109 29.56 5.52 22.87
C LEU A 109 28.59 6.69 23.09
N GLY A 110 28.90 7.88 22.57
CA GLY A 110 28.00 9.03 22.61
C GLY A 110 26.63 8.75 21.99
N LEU A 111 26.59 8.08 20.82
CA LEU A 111 25.35 7.65 20.16
C LEU A 111 24.61 6.57 20.95
N VAL A 112 25.31 5.58 21.51
CA VAL A 112 24.69 4.55 22.37
C VAL A 112 24.03 5.18 23.60
N LEU A 113 24.65 6.21 24.17
CA LEU A 113 24.08 6.95 25.31
C LEU A 113 22.82 7.74 24.94
N THR A 114 22.48 7.93 23.66
CA THR A 114 21.19 8.50 23.25
C THR A 114 20.08 7.47 23.05
N LEU A 115 20.39 6.15 23.01
CA LEU A 115 19.37 5.09 22.87
C LEU A 115 18.21 5.16 23.88
N PRO A 116 18.42 5.53 25.16
CA PRO A 116 17.31 5.70 26.11
C PRO A 116 16.22 6.66 25.62
N LEU A 117 16.56 7.61 24.74
CA LEU A 117 15.60 8.53 24.12
C LEU A 117 14.64 7.77 23.20
N ALA A 118 15.13 6.90 22.32
CA ALA A 118 14.29 6.06 21.45
C ALA A 118 13.38 5.13 22.27
N PHE A 119 13.93 4.49 23.32
CA PHE A 119 13.12 3.66 24.23
C PHE A 119 12.03 4.47 24.96
N SER A 120 12.33 5.72 25.33
CA SER A 120 11.34 6.58 25.98
C SER A 120 10.18 6.90 25.02
N VAL A 121 10.48 7.16 23.74
CA VAL A 121 9.47 7.42 22.71
C VAL A 121 8.62 6.17 22.43
N SER A 122 9.24 4.97 22.37
CA SER A 122 8.49 3.72 22.13
C SER A 122 7.52 3.34 23.25
N ILE A 123 7.74 3.85 24.47
CA ILE A 123 6.80 3.65 25.59
C ILE A 123 5.61 4.62 25.47
N MET A 124 5.80 5.78 24.83
CA MET A 124 4.78 6.82 24.71
C MET A 124 3.85 6.62 23.50
N GLY A 125 4.29 5.91 22.45
CA GLY A 125 3.47 5.63 21.26
C GLY A 125 4.08 4.55 20.36
N SER A 126 3.41 4.25 19.25
CA SER A 126 3.87 3.29 18.25
C SER A 126 5.05 3.86 17.45
N LEU A 127 6.27 3.52 17.86
CA LEU A 127 7.52 3.94 17.21
C LEU A 127 7.97 2.89 16.20
N ASP A 128 8.12 3.28 14.93
CA ASP A 128 8.75 2.44 13.91
C ASP A 128 10.26 2.33 14.19
N TRP A 129 10.72 1.12 14.48
CA TRP A 129 12.13 0.84 14.77
C TRP A 129 13.03 0.84 13.52
N GLY A 130 12.47 0.72 12.32
CA GLY A 130 13.20 0.72 11.06
C GLY A 130 14.00 2.02 10.83
N PRO A 131 13.33 3.20 10.79
CA PRO A 131 13.98 4.51 10.73
C PRO A 131 14.96 4.75 11.89
N VAL A 132 14.65 4.24 13.09
CA VAL A 132 15.54 4.37 14.26
C VAL A 132 16.86 3.64 14.03
N ILE A 133 16.80 2.37 13.65
CA ILE A 133 18.00 1.56 13.38
C ILE A 133 18.78 2.15 12.20
N GLY A 134 18.08 2.49 11.10
CA GLY A 134 18.67 3.13 9.93
C GLY A 134 19.39 4.43 10.28
N GLY A 135 18.74 5.31 11.04
CA GLY A 135 19.31 6.58 11.49
C GLY A 135 20.56 6.42 12.37
N TYR A 136 20.59 5.45 13.29
CA TYR A 136 21.81 5.16 14.07
C TYR A 136 22.95 4.60 13.22
N ILE A 137 22.64 3.73 12.26
CA ILE A 137 23.62 3.20 11.30
C ILE A 137 24.21 4.34 10.46
N ALA A 138 23.35 5.21 9.89
CA ALA A 138 23.79 6.40 9.16
C ALA A 138 24.65 7.32 10.02
N SER A 139 24.24 7.56 11.26
CA SER A 139 24.98 8.40 12.21
C SER A 139 26.39 7.88 12.47
N LEU A 140 26.55 6.55 12.56
CA LEU A 140 27.85 5.92 12.74
C LEU A 140 28.75 6.04 11.49
N PHE A 141 28.20 5.83 10.29
CA PHE A 141 28.95 6.01 9.03
C PHE A 141 29.34 7.48 8.80
N LEU A 142 28.42 8.41 9.08
CA LEU A 142 28.69 9.84 9.02
C LEU A 142 29.77 10.26 10.04
N ALA A 143 29.66 9.77 11.28
CA ALA A 143 30.68 9.96 12.30
C ALA A 143 32.05 9.43 11.84
N ALA A 144 32.10 8.24 11.24
CA ALA A 144 33.34 7.69 10.68
C ALA A 144 33.94 8.61 9.61
N ALA A 145 33.12 9.11 8.67
CA ALA A 145 33.56 10.07 7.66
C ALA A 145 34.14 11.34 8.30
N TYR A 146 33.43 11.96 9.25
CA TYR A 146 33.91 13.17 9.93
C TYR A 146 35.14 12.92 10.80
N VAL A 147 35.27 11.77 11.46
CA VAL A 147 36.45 11.41 12.27
C VAL A 147 37.67 11.28 11.37
N SER A 148 37.53 10.70 10.18
CA SER A 148 38.62 10.61 9.20
C SER A 148 39.11 11.99 8.75
N ILE A 149 38.19 12.92 8.48
CA ILE A 149 38.48 14.33 8.16
C ILE A 149 39.20 14.99 9.33
N GLY A 150 38.65 14.84 10.54
CA GLY A 150 39.18 15.46 11.74
C GLY A 150 40.58 15.00 12.10
N LEU A 151 40.88 13.71 11.91
CA LEU A 151 42.23 13.19 12.08
C LEU A 151 43.21 13.77 11.06
N TYR A 152 42.80 13.88 9.79
CA TYR A 152 43.65 14.46 8.76
C TYR A 152 43.93 15.95 9.02
N MET A 153 42.91 16.73 9.43
CA MET A 153 43.07 18.15 9.76
C MET A 153 43.91 18.37 11.02
N SER A 154 43.71 17.56 12.06
CA SER A 154 44.55 17.58 13.27
C SER A 154 46.03 17.32 12.95
N GLY A 155 46.32 16.46 11.97
CA GLY A 155 47.69 16.19 11.50
C GLY A 155 48.33 17.31 10.69
N ARG A 156 47.61 18.40 10.36
CA ARG A 156 48.13 19.53 9.56
C ARG A 156 48.55 20.74 10.37
N THR A 157 48.22 20.78 11.66
CA THR A 157 48.53 21.89 12.54
C THR A 157 49.06 21.39 13.89
N ASP A 158 49.81 22.22 14.57
CA ASP A 158 50.29 22.08 15.95
C ASP A 158 49.33 22.73 16.97
N ASN A 159 48.31 23.46 16.52
CA ASN A 159 47.33 24.10 17.40
C ASN A 159 45.98 23.35 17.38
N PRO A 160 45.54 22.78 18.52
CA PRO A 160 44.25 22.10 18.60
C PRO A 160 43.06 22.97 18.17
N ILE A 161 43.07 24.28 18.44
CA ILE A 161 41.94 25.16 18.07
C ILE A 161 41.86 25.32 16.54
N VAL A 162 43.01 25.44 15.87
CA VAL A 162 43.06 25.51 14.40
C VAL A 162 42.59 24.18 13.80
N ALA A 163 42.97 23.05 14.40
CA ALA A 163 42.51 21.72 13.98
C ALA A 163 40.98 21.58 14.06
N LEU A 164 40.38 22.07 15.14
CA LEU A 164 38.93 22.12 15.33
C LEU A 164 38.25 22.93 14.22
N ILE A 165 38.71 24.17 14.00
CA ILE A 165 38.12 25.07 13.00
C ILE A 165 38.19 24.46 11.60
N LEU A 166 39.33 23.89 11.21
CA LEU A 166 39.49 23.23 9.91
C LEU A 166 38.59 22.01 9.76
N THR A 167 38.42 21.22 10.82
CA THR A 167 37.53 20.05 10.82
C THR A 167 36.08 20.48 10.63
N VAL A 168 35.63 21.47 11.40
CA VAL A 168 34.27 22.03 11.31
C VAL A 168 34.01 22.63 9.93
N ALA A 169 34.96 23.39 9.39
CA ALA A 169 34.84 24.00 8.06
C ALA A 169 34.74 22.95 6.95
N CYS A 170 35.59 21.92 6.97
CA CYS A 170 35.55 20.88 5.94
C CYS A 170 34.34 19.96 6.06
N ALA A 171 34.01 19.50 7.27
CA ALA A 171 32.82 18.67 7.49
C ALA A 171 31.52 19.45 7.21
N GLY A 172 31.47 20.72 7.61
CA GLY A 172 30.38 21.64 7.28
C GLY A 172 30.22 21.89 5.78
N ALA A 173 31.32 22.00 5.03
CA ALA A 173 31.26 22.12 3.57
C ALA A 173 30.63 20.88 2.93
N PHE A 174 31.05 19.66 3.33
CA PHE A 174 30.43 18.42 2.83
C PHE A 174 28.93 18.34 3.17
N TYR A 175 28.53 18.81 4.35
CA TYR A 175 27.12 18.85 4.75
C TYR A 175 26.31 19.86 3.91
N LEU A 176 26.84 21.07 3.70
CA LEU A 176 26.11 22.15 3.03
C LEU A 176 26.02 22.00 1.51
N ILE A 177 27.04 21.47 0.83
CA ILE A 177 27.13 21.44 -0.64
C ILE A 177 25.90 20.83 -1.31
N GLY A 178 25.31 19.77 -0.76
CA GLY A 178 24.11 19.12 -1.30
C GLY A 178 22.82 19.43 -0.53
N SER A 179 22.80 20.49 0.27
CA SER A 179 21.59 20.92 0.98
C SER A 179 20.64 21.67 0.04
N ASN A 180 19.32 21.53 0.27
CA ASN A 180 18.28 22.25 -0.49
C ASN A 180 18.49 23.77 -0.51
N MET A 181 19.10 24.34 0.54
CA MET A 181 19.44 25.76 0.62
C MET A 181 20.43 26.19 -0.48
N LEU A 182 21.36 25.32 -0.85
CA LEU A 182 22.38 25.59 -1.86
C LEU A 182 21.96 25.11 -3.24
N THR A 183 21.34 23.95 -3.35
CA THR A 183 20.99 23.34 -4.65
C THR A 183 19.92 24.16 -5.39
N THR A 184 18.99 24.80 -4.67
CA THR A 184 17.97 25.69 -5.24
C THR A 184 18.53 26.96 -5.87
N LEU A 185 19.75 27.37 -5.53
CA LEU A 185 20.43 28.53 -6.13
C LEU A 185 21.05 28.23 -7.50
N PHE A 186 21.09 26.96 -7.92
CA PHE A 186 21.69 26.52 -9.17
C PHE A 186 20.69 25.83 -10.09
N SER A 187 21.03 25.72 -11.38
CA SER A 187 20.20 24.99 -12.35
C SER A 187 20.13 23.49 -12.04
N HIS A 188 19.04 22.82 -12.44
CA HIS A 188 18.80 21.39 -12.14
C HIS A 188 19.99 20.45 -12.41
N LYS A 189 20.76 20.69 -13.48
CA LYS A 189 21.95 19.87 -13.80
C LYS A 189 23.07 20.05 -12.77
N VAL A 190 23.28 21.27 -12.30
CA VAL A 190 24.31 21.58 -11.30
C VAL A 190 23.83 21.16 -9.92
N ALA A 191 22.55 21.37 -9.61
CA ALA A 191 21.89 20.90 -8.40
C ALA A 191 22.06 19.38 -8.21
N GLY A 192 21.77 18.58 -9.24
CA GLY A 192 21.95 17.13 -9.18
C GLY A 192 23.40 16.70 -8.90
N ILE A 193 24.39 17.40 -9.45
CA ILE A 193 25.82 17.13 -9.16
C ILE A 193 26.17 17.51 -7.71
N LEU A 194 25.62 18.61 -7.21
CA LEU A 194 25.84 19.06 -5.83
C LEU A 194 25.21 18.10 -4.81
N GLU A 195 24.01 17.58 -5.10
CA GLU A 195 23.33 16.56 -4.29
C GLU A 195 24.12 15.25 -4.20
N LEU A 196 24.79 14.86 -5.29
CA LEU A 196 25.69 13.69 -5.31
C LEU A 196 26.91 13.86 -4.38
N ILE A 197 27.35 15.10 -4.15
CA ILE A 197 28.51 15.42 -3.31
C ILE A 197 28.11 15.64 -1.85
N GLY A 198 26.87 16.04 -1.57
CA GLY A 198 26.41 16.35 -0.21
C GLY A 198 26.36 15.14 0.72
N SER A 199 26.89 15.27 1.93
CA SER A 199 26.78 14.24 2.97
C SER A 199 25.41 14.24 3.66
N GLY A 200 24.69 15.36 3.62
CA GLY A 200 23.36 15.53 4.24
C GLY A 200 22.23 14.86 3.45
N SER A 201 22.17 15.05 2.13
CA SER A 201 21.15 14.42 1.27
C SER A 201 21.16 12.88 1.39
N ARG A 202 22.36 12.29 1.44
CA ARG A 202 22.58 10.85 1.65
C ARG A 202 22.19 10.38 3.05
N PHE A 203 22.26 11.26 4.03
CA PHE A 203 21.88 10.98 5.41
C PHE A 203 20.35 10.92 5.54
N ASP A 204 19.64 11.87 4.92
CA ASP A 204 18.18 11.93 4.92
C ASP A 204 17.58 10.69 4.28
N SER A 205 18.16 10.21 3.17
CA SER A 205 17.79 8.93 2.52
C SER A 205 17.79 7.76 3.51
N ILE A 206 18.87 7.59 4.29
CA ILE A 206 19.01 6.46 5.21
C ILE A 206 18.13 6.59 6.45
N THR A 207 17.97 7.81 7.00
CA THR A 207 17.17 8.03 8.22
C THR A 207 15.69 7.76 8.06
N ARG A 208 15.19 7.67 6.82
CA ARG A 208 13.84 7.17 6.51
C ARG A 208 13.67 5.66 6.72
N GLY A 209 14.72 4.93 7.09
CA GLY A 209 14.67 3.47 7.27
C GLY A 209 15.03 2.70 6.00
N VAL A 210 15.58 3.38 4.99
CA VAL A 210 15.96 2.80 3.71
C VAL A 210 17.48 2.71 3.61
N LEU A 211 18.03 1.50 3.54
CA LEU A 211 19.46 1.31 3.33
C LEU A 211 19.77 1.05 1.85
N ASP A 212 20.35 2.05 1.20
CA ASP A 212 20.98 1.91 -0.12
C ASP A 212 22.49 1.70 0.03
N VAL A 213 23.04 0.72 -0.70
CA VAL A 213 24.49 0.45 -0.74
C VAL A 213 25.27 1.67 -1.26
N ARG A 214 24.68 2.48 -2.13
CA ARG A 214 25.30 3.71 -2.66
C ARG A 214 25.63 4.71 -1.55
N ASP A 215 24.71 4.90 -0.61
CA ASP A 215 24.86 5.87 0.48
C ASP A 215 25.93 5.38 1.48
N ILE A 216 25.95 4.07 1.78
CA ILE A 216 26.97 3.46 2.64
C ILE A 216 28.37 3.55 2.00
N TYR A 217 28.48 3.23 0.70
CA TYR A 217 29.75 3.28 -0.01
C TYR A 217 30.29 4.71 -0.10
N TYR A 218 29.42 5.70 -0.28
CA TYR A 218 29.80 7.12 -0.26
C TYR A 218 30.52 7.49 1.04
N TYR A 219 29.97 7.17 2.22
CA TYR A 219 30.65 7.47 3.49
C TYR A 219 31.97 6.70 3.65
N LEU A 220 31.99 5.42 3.27
CA LEU A 220 33.21 4.61 3.27
C LEU A 220 34.29 5.18 2.33
N SER A 221 33.89 5.77 1.21
CA SER A 221 34.81 6.42 0.28
C SER A 221 35.48 7.65 0.91
N ILE A 222 34.72 8.49 1.65
CA ILE A 222 35.27 9.62 2.39
C ILE A 222 36.28 9.13 3.43
N VAL A 223 35.90 8.11 4.21
CA VAL A 223 36.80 7.47 5.19
C VAL A 223 38.08 7.02 4.51
N GLY A 224 37.99 6.28 3.40
CA GLY A 224 39.13 5.78 2.64
C GLY A 224 40.04 6.89 2.10
N VAL A 225 39.46 7.96 1.53
CA VAL A 225 40.20 9.11 1.00
C VAL A 225 40.97 9.82 2.12
N PHE A 226 40.30 10.23 3.19
CA PHE A 226 40.95 10.98 4.27
C PHE A 226 41.92 10.13 5.11
N MET A 227 41.65 8.83 5.27
CA MET A 227 42.61 7.90 5.86
C MET A 227 43.89 7.78 5.01
N THR A 228 43.73 7.64 3.69
CA THR A 228 44.88 7.57 2.76
C THR A 228 45.68 8.87 2.79
N LEU A 229 45.00 10.01 2.80
CA LEU A 229 45.65 11.33 2.93
C LEU A 229 46.36 11.50 4.28
N ASN A 230 45.81 10.97 5.36
CA ASN A 230 46.43 10.99 6.68
C ASN A 230 47.71 10.15 6.71
N ILE A 231 47.66 8.92 6.20
CA ILE A 231 48.83 8.03 6.08
C ILE A 231 49.90 8.69 5.22
N LEU A 232 49.53 9.26 4.07
CA LEU A 232 50.47 9.98 3.21
C LEU A 232 51.09 11.20 3.92
N SER A 233 50.32 11.91 4.75
CA SER A 233 50.83 13.03 5.54
C SER A 233 51.90 12.61 6.55
N LEU A 234 51.74 11.44 7.19
CA LEU A 234 52.73 10.87 8.11
C LEU A 234 53.96 10.32 7.38
N GLU A 235 53.78 9.62 6.26
CA GLU A 235 54.90 9.11 5.47
C GLU A 235 55.73 10.24 4.86
N ARG A 236 55.11 11.34 4.44
CA ARG A 236 55.85 12.55 4.00
C ARG A 236 56.74 13.13 5.09
N LEU A 237 56.34 13.04 6.36
CA LEU A 237 57.19 13.45 7.48
C LEU A 237 58.40 12.51 7.67
N ARG A 238 58.25 11.21 7.39
CA ARG A 238 59.36 10.24 7.41
C ARG A 238 60.37 10.47 6.29
N TRP A 239 59.93 11.03 5.17
CA TRP A 239 60.80 11.32 4.02
C TRP A 239 61.52 12.68 4.14
N ALA A 240 61.08 13.55 5.05
CA ALA A 240 61.64 14.88 5.23
C ALA A 240 63.15 14.79 5.53
N GLY A 241 63.98 15.43 4.69
CA GLY A 241 65.45 15.41 4.80
C GLY A 241 66.16 14.33 3.97
N ASN A 242 65.44 13.41 3.31
CA ASN A 242 66.01 12.38 2.43
C ASN A 242 65.87 12.81 0.93
N PRO A 243 66.85 12.55 0.03
CA PRO A 243 66.67 12.82 -1.40
C PRO A 243 65.47 12.05 -1.98
N SER A 244 64.83 12.64 -3.00
CA SER A 244 63.69 12.02 -3.67
C SER A 244 64.08 10.68 -4.30
N LYS A 245 63.48 9.58 -3.83
CA LYS A 245 63.68 8.22 -4.36
C LYS A 245 62.45 7.77 -5.13
N SER A 246 62.61 6.79 -6.04
CA SER A 246 61.50 6.17 -6.80
C SER A 246 60.35 5.70 -5.89
N HIS A 247 60.69 5.22 -4.69
CA HIS A 247 59.73 4.83 -3.66
C HIS A 247 58.76 5.97 -3.22
N HIS A 248 59.22 7.23 -3.18
CA HIS A 248 58.33 8.36 -2.84
C HIS A 248 57.28 8.59 -3.95
N HIS A 249 57.68 8.45 -5.21
CA HIS A 249 56.77 8.58 -6.35
C HIS A 249 55.76 7.41 -6.39
N GLN A 250 56.21 6.19 -6.09
CA GLN A 250 55.33 5.01 -5.97
C GLN A 250 54.27 5.20 -4.88
N TRP A 251 54.62 5.76 -3.72
CA TRP A 251 53.64 6.06 -2.66
C TRP A 251 52.62 7.13 -3.05
N LEU A 252 53.07 8.18 -3.74
CA LEU A 252 52.18 9.21 -4.26
C LEU A 252 51.22 8.63 -5.30
N LEU A 253 51.73 7.81 -6.23
CA LEU A 253 50.97 7.17 -7.28
C LEU A 253 49.97 6.14 -6.72
N PHE A 254 50.38 5.35 -5.73
CA PHE A 254 49.48 4.42 -5.02
C PHE A 254 48.35 5.17 -4.31
N SER A 255 48.68 6.26 -3.60
CA SER A 255 47.68 7.09 -2.91
C SER A 255 46.72 7.74 -3.90
N SER A 256 47.24 8.28 -5.01
CA SER A 256 46.40 8.90 -6.04
C SER A 256 45.49 7.90 -6.75
N LEU A 257 46.00 6.71 -7.09
CA LEU A 257 45.19 5.65 -7.70
C LEU A 257 44.11 5.14 -6.74
N THR A 258 44.42 5.02 -5.44
CA THR A 258 43.44 4.62 -4.42
C THR A 258 42.31 5.64 -4.31
N ILE A 259 42.65 6.94 -4.23
CA ILE A 259 41.66 8.01 -4.19
C ILE A 259 40.84 8.05 -5.48
N ALA A 260 41.49 7.94 -6.64
CA ALA A 260 40.80 7.94 -7.93
C ALA A 260 39.85 6.74 -8.06
N ASN A 261 40.27 5.55 -7.62
CA ASN A 261 39.42 4.34 -7.64
C ASN A 261 38.17 4.52 -6.77
N LEU A 262 38.32 5.03 -5.53
CA LEU A 262 37.20 5.31 -4.64
C LEU A 262 36.20 6.30 -5.24
N LEU A 263 36.69 7.37 -5.89
CA LEU A 263 35.86 8.38 -6.55
C LEU A 263 35.15 7.82 -7.79
N VAL A 264 35.86 7.07 -8.64
CA VAL A 264 35.27 6.46 -9.85
C VAL A 264 34.21 5.42 -9.49
N ALA A 265 34.44 4.64 -8.43
CA ALA A 265 33.48 3.66 -7.95
C ALA A 265 32.18 4.31 -7.45
N ASN A 266 32.23 5.50 -6.81
CA ASN A 266 31.02 6.24 -6.46
C ASN A 266 30.20 6.60 -7.71
N VAL A 267 30.85 7.10 -8.75
CA VAL A 267 30.18 7.47 -10.01
C VAL A 267 29.61 6.24 -10.72
N TRP A 268 30.34 5.12 -10.69
CA TRP A 268 29.87 3.87 -11.30
C TRP A 268 28.68 3.26 -10.56
N LEU A 269 28.69 3.27 -9.22
CA LEU A 269 27.60 2.76 -8.38
C LEU A 269 26.31 3.58 -8.54
N ASP A 270 26.40 4.87 -8.84
CA ASP A 270 25.22 5.70 -9.10
C ASP A 270 24.44 5.24 -10.35
N SER A 271 25.13 4.72 -11.35
CA SER A 271 24.53 4.18 -12.58
C SER A 271 24.04 2.73 -12.43
N ALA A 272 24.40 2.01 -11.37
CA ALA A 272 24.04 0.61 -11.19
C ALA A 272 22.65 0.49 -10.53
N ARG A 273 21.80 -0.41 -11.04
CA ARG A 273 20.57 -0.85 -10.35
C ARG A 273 20.98 -1.61 -9.09
N THR A 274 21.09 -0.90 -7.98
CA THR A 274 21.74 -1.40 -6.76
C THR A 274 20.70 -1.90 -5.75
N VAL A 275 21.15 -2.78 -4.86
CA VAL A 275 20.35 -3.39 -3.80
C VAL A 275 19.95 -2.31 -2.78
N ARG A 276 18.64 -2.16 -2.58
CA ARG A 276 18.02 -1.30 -1.56
C ARG A 276 17.25 -2.18 -0.58
N VAL A 277 17.42 -1.93 0.71
CA VAL A 277 16.70 -2.65 1.78
C VAL A 277 15.83 -1.65 2.53
N ASP A 278 14.53 -1.89 2.54
CA ASP A 278 13.57 -1.14 3.36
C ASP A 278 13.45 -1.82 4.73
N LEU A 279 13.87 -1.13 5.78
CA LEU A 279 13.80 -1.58 7.17
C LEU A 279 12.53 -1.13 7.89
N THR A 280 11.69 -0.30 7.24
CA THR A 280 10.50 0.27 7.89
C THR A 280 9.48 -0.79 8.25
N GLU A 281 8.77 -0.53 9.35
CA GLU A 281 7.69 -1.38 9.79
C GLU A 281 6.56 -1.33 8.73
N GLY A 282 6.38 -2.45 8.03
CA GLY A 282 5.39 -2.58 6.97
C GLY A 282 5.84 -2.22 5.57
N LYS A 283 7.13 -1.95 5.37
CA LYS A 283 7.72 -1.61 4.06
C LYS A 283 7.06 -0.39 3.42
N SER A 284 6.85 0.65 4.23
CA SER A 284 6.19 1.90 3.84
C SER A 284 6.90 2.62 2.69
N TYR A 285 8.16 2.28 2.40
CA TYR A 285 8.95 2.79 1.28
C TYR A 285 9.14 1.75 0.16
N SER A 286 8.21 0.78 0.07
CA SER A 286 8.21 -0.25 -0.96
C SER A 286 6.85 -0.31 -1.66
N LEU A 287 6.82 0.10 -2.93
CA LEU A 287 5.59 0.00 -3.72
C LEU A 287 5.23 -1.47 -4.00
N SER A 288 3.92 -1.72 -4.04
CA SER A 288 3.33 -2.99 -4.44
C SER A 288 3.75 -3.39 -5.86
N SER A 289 3.69 -4.68 -6.17
CA SER A 289 3.98 -5.17 -7.52
C SER A 289 3.00 -4.60 -8.54
N ALA A 290 1.71 -4.50 -8.17
CA ALA A 290 0.68 -3.93 -9.02
C ALA A 290 1.00 -2.48 -9.41
N THR A 291 1.38 -1.64 -8.44
CA THR A 291 1.77 -0.24 -8.70
C THR A 291 2.96 -0.17 -9.66
N LYS A 292 3.98 -1.03 -9.48
CA LYS A 292 5.14 -1.09 -10.39
C LYS A 292 4.75 -1.49 -11.81
N ASP A 293 3.81 -2.43 -11.96
CA ASP A 293 3.33 -2.88 -13.26
C ASP A 293 2.55 -1.78 -14.00
N TYR A 294 1.73 -0.99 -13.29
CA TYR A 294 1.04 0.16 -13.90
C TYR A 294 1.98 1.30 -14.27
N ILE A 295 2.99 1.59 -13.44
CA ILE A 295 4.02 2.58 -13.80
C ILE A 295 4.80 2.13 -15.05
N ALA A 296 5.10 0.82 -15.18
CA ALA A 296 5.81 0.29 -16.34
C ALA A 296 5.02 0.46 -17.65
N GLN A 297 3.68 0.43 -17.57
CA GLN A 297 2.74 0.57 -18.67
C GLN A 297 2.61 2.00 -19.23
N ALA A 298 3.10 3.02 -18.52
CA ALA A 298 3.13 4.39 -19.02
C ALA A 298 4.09 4.51 -20.23
N ALA A 299 3.58 5.05 -21.35
CA ALA A 299 4.35 5.28 -22.57
C ALA A 299 5.04 6.65 -22.56
N GLU A 300 4.38 7.65 -21.99
CA GLU A 300 4.88 9.02 -21.84
C GLU A 300 5.27 9.34 -20.38
N PRO A 301 5.97 10.46 -20.11
CA PRO A 301 6.22 10.90 -18.75
C PRO A 301 4.92 11.33 -18.04
N LEU A 302 4.62 10.68 -16.91
CA LEU A 302 3.50 11.00 -16.04
C LEU A 302 3.93 12.02 -14.97
N LEU A 303 3.05 12.97 -14.64
CA LEU A 303 3.28 13.97 -13.60
C LEU A 303 2.40 13.68 -12.39
N ILE A 304 3.01 13.57 -11.21
CA ILE A 304 2.29 13.62 -9.92
C ILE A 304 2.67 14.91 -9.21
N ARG A 305 1.70 15.79 -8.96
CA ARG A 305 1.93 17.08 -8.32
C ARG A 305 1.16 17.16 -7.00
N GLY A 306 1.86 17.37 -5.90
CA GLY A 306 1.26 17.57 -4.58
C GLY A 306 1.16 19.04 -4.20
N TYR A 307 -0.05 19.48 -3.91
CA TYR A 307 -0.37 20.82 -3.44
C TYR A 307 -0.50 20.80 -1.91
N PHE A 308 0.55 21.25 -1.23
CA PHE A 308 0.65 21.20 0.24
C PHE A 308 1.03 22.55 0.82
N SER A 309 0.20 23.07 1.73
CA SER A 309 0.52 24.28 2.50
C SER A 309 1.68 24.07 3.46
N GLN A 310 2.67 24.99 3.49
CA GLN A 310 3.76 24.96 4.48
C GLN A 310 3.25 25.20 5.92
N LYS A 311 2.21 26.03 6.08
CA LYS A 311 1.50 26.21 7.35
C LYS A 311 0.13 25.55 7.23
N SER A 312 -0.01 24.39 7.83
CA SER A 312 -1.25 23.60 7.80
C SER A 312 -1.83 23.42 9.21
N HIS A 313 -2.97 22.74 9.30
CA HIS A 313 -3.53 22.33 10.58
C HIS A 313 -2.58 21.36 11.32
N PRO A 314 -2.43 21.42 12.65
CA PRO A 314 -1.48 20.57 13.39
C PRO A 314 -1.75 19.06 13.25
N LEU A 315 -2.97 18.68 12.89
CA LEU A 315 -3.34 17.28 12.60
C LEU A 315 -2.94 16.83 11.18
N LEU A 316 -2.66 17.76 10.27
CA LEU A 316 -2.27 17.46 8.87
C LEU A 316 -0.77 17.59 8.63
N GLU A 317 -0.12 18.49 9.36
CA GLU A 317 1.33 18.69 9.31
C GLU A 317 2.13 17.36 9.48
N PRO A 318 1.72 16.40 10.34
CA PRO A 318 2.31 15.06 10.42
C PRO A 318 2.21 14.20 9.15
N LEU A 319 1.17 14.41 8.34
CA LEU A 319 0.83 13.53 7.22
C LEU A 319 1.53 13.94 5.92
N ILE A 320 1.81 15.24 5.75
CA ILE A 320 2.49 15.77 4.56
C ILE A 320 3.85 15.09 4.33
N PRO A 321 4.74 14.95 5.32
CA PRO A 321 6.02 14.26 5.12
C PRO A 321 5.85 12.80 4.69
N GLN A 322 4.89 12.07 5.25
CA GLN A 322 4.62 10.67 4.91
C GLN A 322 4.17 10.53 3.44
N LEU A 323 3.31 11.44 2.99
CA LEU A 323 2.81 11.44 1.61
C LEU A 323 3.90 11.86 0.61
N LYS A 324 4.73 12.86 0.96
CA LYS A 324 5.90 13.24 0.15
C LYS A 324 6.87 12.08 -0.02
N ASP A 325 7.17 11.41 1.08
CA ASP A 325 8.03 10.24 1.14
C ASP A 325 7.48 9.11 0.23
N LEU A 326 6.18 8.81 0.28
CA LEU A 326 5.55 7.84 -0.62
C LEU A 326 5.67 8.27 -2.09
N LEU A 327 5.43 9.54 -2.41
CA LEU A 327 5.51 10.03 -3.78
C LEU A 327 6.93 10.00 -4.33
N GLU A 328 7.95 10.29 -3.51
CA GLU A 328 9.34 10.08 -3.89
C GLU A 328 9.61 8.62 -4.30
N GLU A 329 8.97 7.63 -3.67
CA GLU A 329 9.07 6.22 -4.10
C GLU A 329 8.47 5.97 -5.48
N TYR A 330 7.35 6.61 -5.81
CA TYR A 330 6.80 6.56 -7.17
C TYR A 330 7.80 7.12 -8.19
N GLN A 331 8.48 8.22 -7.88
CA GLN A 331 9.51 8.79 -8.75
C GLN A 331 10.70 7.83 -8.92
N VAL A 332 11.17 7.23 -7.83
CA VAL A 332 12.28 6.25 -7.87
C VAL A 332 11.90 5.02 -8.69
N ALA A 333 10.67 4.51 -8.55
CA ALA A 333 10.18 3.36 -9.29
C ALA A 333 9.94 3.67 -10.78
N GLY A 334 9.41 4.85 -11.11
CA GLY A 334 9.15 5.29 -12.48
C GLY A 334 10.37 5.82 -13.24
N GLY A 335 11.43 6.20 -12.53
CA GLY A 335 12.64 6.75 -13.15
C GLY A 335 12.32 7.98 -14.00
N SER A 336 12.71 7.97 -15.29
CA SER A 336 12.42 9.08 -16.20
C SER A 336 10.97 9.17 -16.68
N LYS A 337 10.14 8.14 -16.42
CA LYS A 337 8.74 8.09 -16.84
C LYS A 337 7.78 8.73 -15.84
N LEU A 338 8.25 9.08 -14.63
CA LEU A 338 7.41 9.65 -13.60
C LEU A 338 8.12 10.83 -12.95
N ARG A 339 7.45 11.97 -12.90
CA ARG A 339 7.96 13.20 -12.29
C ARG A 339 7.06 13.57 -11.12
N VAL A 340 7.68 13.84 -9.97
CA VAL A 340 6.98 14.31 -8.77
C VAL A 340 7.34 15.75 -8.49
N GLU A 341 6.33 16.56 -8.21
CA GLU A 341 6.48 17.98 -7.84
C GLU A 341 5.71 18.27 -6.56
N PHE A 342 6.28 19.08 -5.68
CA PHE A 342 5.61 19.58 -4.49
C PHE A 342 5.54 21.10 -4.57
N ILE A 343 4.32 21.64 -4.48
CA ILE A 343 4.09 23.08 -4.56
C ILE A 343 3.24 23.52 -3.38
N ASP A 344 3.57 24.67 -2.80
CA ASP A 344 2.68 25.38 -1.88
C ASP A 344 1.97 26.49 -2.65
N PRO A 345 0.65 26.40 -2.89
CA PRO A 345 -0.10 27.46 -3.56
C PRO A 345 0.04 28.83 -2.90
N HIS A 346 0.22 28.90 -1.57
CA HIS A 346 0.36 30.19 -0.87
C HIS A 346 1.69 30.90 -1.17
N SER A 347 2.63 30.23 -1.84
CA SER A 347 3.94 30.80 -2.16
C SER A 347 3.94 31.62 -3.45
N ASP A 348 2.99 31.38 -4.36
CA ASP A 348 2.92 32.01 -5.68
C ASP A 348 1.47 32.12 -6.19
N ASP A 349 1.00 33.35 -6.38
CA ASP A 349 -0.36 33.67 -6.85
C ASP A 349 -0.68 33.06 -8.22
N GLU A 350 0.32 32.90 -9.11
CA GLU A 350 0.12 32.27 -10.42
C GLU A 350 -0.17 30.78 -10.31
N VAL A 351 0.49 30.10 -9.37
CA VAL A 351 0.30 28.66 -9.13
C VAL A 351 -1.03 28.41 -8.41
N GLU A 352 -1.42 29.30 -7.49
CA GLU A 352 -2.74 29.25 -6.87
C GLU A 352 -3.86 29.38 -7.92
N ALA A 353 -3.72 30.31 -8.87
CA ALA A 353 -4.66 30.47 -9.97
C ALA A 353 -4.68 29.24 -10.91
N GLU A 354 -3.52 28.68 -11.28
CA GLU A 354 -3.45 27.44 -12.08
C GLU A 354 -4.17 26.28 -11.37
N ALA A 355 -3.93 26.10 -10.07
CA ALA A 355 -4.53 25.03 -9.28
C ALA A 355 -6.07 25.16 -9.23
N ALA A 356 -6.59 26.37 -9.03
CA ALA A 356 -8.02 26.64 -8.96
C ALA A 356 -8.72 26.56 -10.33
N ASP A 357 -8.13 27.13 -11.38
CA ASP A 357 -8.76 27.24 -12.70
C ASP A 357 -8.66 25.93 -13.50
N LYS A 358 -7.49 25.26 -13.46
CA LYS A 358 -7.25 24.04 -14.25
C LYS A 358 -7.71 22.77 -13.53
N TYR A 359 -7.44 22.65 -12.24
CA TYR A 359 -7.68 21.42 -11.48
C TYR A 359 -8.83 21.55 -10.46
N GLY A 360 -9.40 22.74 -10.27
CA GLY A 360 -10.50 22.96 -9.33
C GLY A 360 -10.07 22.89 -7.85
N ILE A 361 -8.77 22.97 -7.56
CA ILE A 361 -8.22 22.82 -6.21
C ILE A 361 -8.40 24.14 -5.45
N ARG A 362 -8.97 24.05 -4.24
CA ARG A 362 -9.26 25.20 -3.38
C ARG A 362 -8.86 24.90 -1.93
N PRO A 363 -8.46 25.91 -1.14
CA PRO A 363 -8.00 25.65 0.21
C PRO A 363 -9.18 25.33 1.12
N VAL A 364 -8.97 24.38 2.03
CA VAL A 364 -9.96 23.99 3.03
C VAL A 364 -9.73 24.79 4.32
N PRO A 365 -10.74 25.49 4.87
CA PRO A 365 -10.60 26.25 6.11
C PRO A 365 -10.69 25.35 7.34
N PHE A 366 -9.61 25.24 8.11
CA PHE A 366 -9.56 24.51 9.38
C PHE A 366 -9.56 25.47 10.57
N ARG A 367 -10.40 25.19 11.58
CA ARG A 367 -10.39 25.92 12.85
C ARG A 367 -9.26 25.39 13.72
N MET A 368 -8.32 26.25 14.08
CA MET A 368 -7.19 25.91 14.96
C MET A 368 -7.32 26.66 16.29
N ALA A 369 -7.02 25.96 17.39
CA ALA A 369 -6.70 26.57 18.68
C ALA A 369 -5.35 26.02 19.16
N SER A 370 -4.27 26.75 18.94
CA SER A 370 -2.94 26.45 19.46
C SER A 370 -2.67 27.20 20.77
N ARG A 371 -1.55 26.89 21.43
CA ARG A 371 -1.10 27.58 22.64
C ARG A 371 -0.87 29.10 22.43
N TYR A 372 -0.67 29.52 21.19
CA TYR A 372 -0.28 30.88 20.83
C TYR A 372 -1.32 31.61 19.98
N GLU A 373 -2.17 30.89 19.24
CA GLU A 373 -3.14 31.47 18.29
C GLU A 373 -4.43 30.64 18.23
N ALA A 374 -5.59 31.31 18.24
CA ALA A 374 -6.87 30.72 17.88
C ALA A 374 -7.37 31.42 16.62
N GLY A 375 -7.60 30.66 15.54
CA GLY A 375 -7.91 31.23 14.22
C GLY A 375 -8.39 30.18 13.21
N VAL A 376 -8.65 30.62 11.97
CA VAL A 376 -8.94 29.73 10.84
C VAL A 376 -7.71 29.73 9.93
N VAL A 377 -7.17 28.55 9.64
CA VAL A 377 -6.06 28.37 8.69
C VAL A 377 -6.62 27.71 7.45
N ASN A 378 -6.38 28.33 6.29
CA ASN A 378 -6.72 27.77 4.99
C ASN A 378 -5.56 26.86 4.55
N SER A 379 -5.84 25.60 4.26
CA SER A 379 -4.79 24.63 3.93
C SER A 379 -5.14 23.83 2.68
N TYR A 380 -4.13 23.61 1.84
CA TYR A 380 -4.17 22.73 0.68
C TYR A 380 -3.59 21.36 1.07
N PHE A 381 -4.28 20.30 0.64
CA PHE A 381 -3.87 18.91 0.84
C PHE A 381 -4.45 18.06 -0.29
N ASP A 382 -3.87 18.24 -1.48
CA ASP A 382 -4.43 17.68 -2.72
C ASP A 382 -3.30 17.14 -3.60
N LEU A 383 -3.57 16.07 -4.36
CA LEU A 383 -2.67 15.52 -5.37
C LEU A 383 -3.32 15.58 -6.75
N VAL A 384 -2.51 15.90 -7.76
CA VAL A 384 -2.90 15.80 -9.17
C VAL A 384 -2.05 14.75 -9.84
N ILE A 385 -2.70 13.77 -10.46
CA ILE A 385 -2.07 12.78 -11.32
C ILE A 385 -2.44 13.15 -12.75
N ALA A 386 -1.46 13.54 -13.57
CA ALA A 386 -1.67 13.99 -14.94
C ALA A 386 -0.85 13.17 -15.94
N TYR A 387 -1.47 12.78 -17.04
CA TYR A 387 -0.86 12.01 -18.12
C TYR A 387 -1.45 12.43 -19.47
N GLY A 388 -0.64 13.11 -20.29
CA GLY A 388 -1.13 13.79 -21.49
C GLY A 388 -2.11 14.91 -21.14
N ASP A 389 -3.28 14.89 -21.76
CA ASP A 389 -4.39 15.84 -21.49
C ASP A 389 -5.36 15.34 -20.41
N GLU A 390 -5.22 14.07 -19.98
CA GLU A 390 -6.04 13.47 -18.94
C GLU A 390 -5.44 13.74 -17.55
N TYR A 391 -6.29 13.98 -16.56
CA TYR A 391 -5.86 14.16 -15.17
C TYR A 391 -6.91 13.67 -14.18
N GLU A 392 -6.46 13.33 -12.98
CA GLU A 392 -7.30 13.00 -11.83
C GLU A 392 -6.80 13.79 -10.61
N VAL A 393 -7.73 14.32 -9.82
CA VAL A 393 -7.43 15.06 -8.58
C VAL A 393 -7.85 14.22 -7.39
N LEU A 394 -6.92 13.96 -6.47
CA LEU A 394 -7.19 13.37 -5.17
C LEU A 394 -7.22 14.49 -4.13
N SER A 395 -8.36 14.66 -3.50
CA SER A 395 -8.63 15.71 -2.53
C SER A 395 -8.36 15.24 -1.09
N PHE A 396 -8.54 16.16 -0.14
CA PHE A 396 -8.53 15.85 1.29
C PHE A 396 -9.36 14.61 1.65
N ASN A 397 -10.58 14.48 1.10
CA ASN A 397 -11.49 13.38 1.45
C ASN A 397 -11.00 12.01 0.95
N ASP A 398 -10.20 12.01 -0.12
CA ASP A 398 -9.68 10.79 -0.74
C ASP A 398 -8.43 10.30 0.01
N LEU A 399 -7.66 11.24 0.54
CA LEU A 399 -6.34 10.98 1.12
C LEU A 399 -6.34 10.87 2.65
N ILE A 400 -7.38 11.35 3.33
CA ILE A 400 -7.40 11.47 4.80
C ILE A 400 -8.60 10.75 5.40
N GLU A 401 -8.32 9.96 6.43
CA GLU A 401 -9.31 9.34 7.31
C GLU A 401 -9.29 10.03 8.68
N VAL A 402 -10.45 10.46 9.16
CA VAL A 402 -10.60 11.05 10.50
C VAL A 402 -11.26 10.03 11.42
N LYS A 403 -10.51 9.52 12.40
CA LYS A 403 -10.99 8.59 13.42
C LYS A 403 -11.27 9.33 14.72
N SER A 404 -12.48 9.20 15.23
CA SER A 404 -12.84 9.76 16.53
C SER A 404 -12.55 8.74 17.62
N SER A 405 -11.43 8.92 18.34
CA SER A 405 -11.10 8.10 19.51
C SER A 405 -11.83 8.63 20.75
N GLY A 406 -13.03 8.13 21.01
CA GLY A 406 -13.71 8.31 22.31
C GLY A 406 -13.73 9.75 22.85
N ARG A 407 -13.22 9.93 24.07
CA ARG A 407 -13.15 11.21 24.82
C ARG A 407 -11.91 12.06 24.48
N GLY A 408 -11.09 11.64 23.51
CA GLY A 408 -9.88 12.33 23.05
C GLY A 408 -10.13 13.22 21.84
N ASP A 409 -9.09 13.94 21.41
CA ASP A 409 -9.11 14.68 20.15
C ASP A 409 -9.19 13.71 18.95
N PRO A 410 -9.84 14.09 17.83
CA PRO A 410 -9.90 13.25 16.64
C PRO A 410 -8.50 12.97 16.10
N GLU A 411 -8.23 11.69 15.82
CA GLU A 411 -7.02 11.22 15.17
C GLU A 411 -7.20 11.34 13.65
N VAL A 412 -6.21 11.88 12.96
CA VAL A 412 -6.25 12.10 11.50
C VAL A 412 -5.10 11.32 10.89
N LEU A 413 -5.42 10.40 9.98
CA LEU A 413 -4.48 9.46 9.36
C LEU A 413 -4.60 9.52 7.84
N LEU A 414 -3.60 9.02 7.12
CA LEU A 414 -3.68 8.82 5.67
C LEU A 414 -4.57 7.61 5.35
N ASN A 415 -5.49 7.78 4.41
CA ASN A 415 -6.40 6.73 3.95
C ASN A 415 -5.80 5.96 2.76
N ASN A 416 -5.06 4.88 3.01
CA ASN A 416 -4.48 4.00 1.98
C ASN A 416 -3.94 4.74 0.74
N PRO A 417 -3.01 5.70 0.92
CA PRO A 417 -2.65 6.66 -0.13
C PRO A 417 -2.04 5.99 -1.37
N GLU A 418 -1.31 4.88 -1.23
CA GLU A 418 -0.77 4.12 -2.37
C GLU A 418 -1.89 3.60 -3.28
N TYR A 419 -2.98 3.09 -2.71
CA TYR A 419 -4.12 2.59 -3.46
C TYR A 419 -4.78 3.73 -4.24
N ALA A 420 -5.08 4.85 -3.58
CA ALA A 420 -5.72 6.01 -4.20
C ALA A 420 -4.87 6.55 -5.37
N ILE A 421 -3.55 6.70 -5.18
CA ILE A 421 -2.63 7.16 -6.23
C ILE A 421 -2.53 6.14 -7.37
N THR A 422 -2.44 4.84 -7.06
CA THR A 422 -2.37 3.79 -8.09
C THR A 422 -3.66 3.69 -8.89
N ALA A 423 -4.81 3.82 -8.24
CA ALA A 423 -6.12 3.81 -8.88
C ALA A 423 -6.27 5.01 -9.82
N ALA A 424 -5.92 6.22 -9.36
CA ALA A 424 -5.88 7.42 -10.19
C ALA A 424 -4.94 7.24 -11.40
N LEU A 425 -3.72 6.73 -11.17
CA LEU A 425 -2.75 6.47 -12.24
C LEU A 425 -3.29 5.48 -13.29
N ARG A 426 -3.92 4.38 -12.86
CA ARG A 426 -4.58 3.43 -13.76
C ARG A 426 -5.69 4.10 -14.56
N LYS A 427 -6.54 4.90 -13.91
CA LYS A 427 -7.67 5.59 -14.54
C LYS A 427 -7.19 6.53 -15.64
N VAL A 428 -6.21 7.39 -15.35
CA VAL A 428 -5.69 8.36 -16.32
C VAL A 428 -4.98 7.66 -17.49
N ILE A 429 -4.17 6.62 -17.23
CA ILE A 429 -3.56 5.81 -18.29
C ILE A 429 -4.63 5.10 -19.13
N GLY A 430 -5.67 4.58 -18.49
CA GLY A 430 -6.80 3.91 -19.14
C GLY A 430 -7.60 4.86 -20.03
N SER A 431 -7.98 6.04 -19.54
CA SER A 431 -8.69 7.08 -20.30
C SER A 431 -7.88 7.54 -21.50
N PHE A 432 -6.57 7.77 -21.32
CA PHE A 432 -5.68 8.14 -22.41
C PHE A 432 -5.62 7.08 -23.52
N ARG A 433 -5.67 5.78 -23.16
CA ARG A 433 -5.75 4.67 -24.13
C ARG A 433 -7.14 4.57 -24.77
N ALA A 434 -8.20 4.65 -23.96
CA ALA A 434 -9.58 4.50 -24.38
C ALA A 434 -10.08 5.65 -25.27
N GLY A 435 -9.43 6.82 -25.23
CA GLY A 435 -9.62 7.89 -26.21
C GLY A 435 -9.14 7.53 -27.63
N GLY A 436 -8.54 6.35 -27.83
CA GLY A 436 -8.16 5.78 -29.13
C GLY A 436 -9.23 4.90 -29.79
N ASP A 437 -9.03 4.59 -31.07
CA ASP A 437 -9.90 3.71 -31.86
C ASP A 437 -9.85 2.26 -31.32
N VAL A 438 -11.00 1.63 -30.99
CA VAL A 438 -11.10 0.29 -30.37
C VAL A 438 -10.38 -0.79 -31.20
N TYR A 439 -10.28 -0.59 -32.51
CA TYR A 439 -9.55 -1.48 -33.41
C TYR A 439 -8.04 -1.27 -33.35
N SER A 440 -7.55 -0.09 -32.96
CA SER A 440 -6.12 0.22 -32.92
C SER A 440 -5.35 -0.61 -31.88
N ASP A 441 -6.00 -0.96 -30.77
CA ASP A 441 -5.43 -1.70 -29.64
C ASP A 441 -5.44 -3.23 -29.79
N LEU A 442 -6.13 -3.76 -30.81
CA LEU A 442 -6.07 -5.19 -31.12
C LEU A 442 -4.66 -5.55 -31.63
N SER A 443 -3.98 -6.42 -30.87
CA SER A 443 -2.61 -6.88 -31.12
C SER A 443 -2.50 -7.90 -32.26
N ALA A 444 -3.63 -8.50 -32.67
CA ALA A 444 -3.74 -9.46 -33.77
C ALA A 444 -5.09 -9.31 -34.49
N GLU A 445 -5.20 -9.89 -35.69
CA GLU A 445 -6.47 -10.03 -36.41
C GLU A 445 -7.43 -10.93 -35.63
N VAL A 446 -8.69 -10.54 -35.57
CA VAL A 446 -9.75 -11.26 -34.85
C VAL A 446 -10.78 -11.78 -35.86
N SER A 447 -11.20 -13.03 -35.69
CA SER A 447 -12.17 -13.70 -36.58
C SER A 447 -13.49 -13.93 -35.84
N PHE A 448 -14.57 -13.35 -36.32
CA PHE A 448 -15.93 -13.63 -35.88
C PHE A 448 -16.46 -14.86 -36.62
N LYS A 449 -16.79 -15.94 -35.90
CA LYS A 449 -17.41 -17.13 -36.46
C LYS A 449 -18.85 -17.28 -35.97
N ALA A 450 -19.77 -17.26 -36.92
CA ALA A 450 -21.17 -17.60 -36.71
C ALA A 450 -21.40 -19.07 -37.07
N TYR A 451 -21.59 -19.90 -36.05
CA TYR A 451 -21.99 -21.30 -36.21
C TYR A 451 -23.52 -21.36 -36.30
N VAL A 452 -24.03 -21.24 -37.53
CA VAL A 452 -25.46 -21.00 -37.79
C VAL A 452 -25.98 -21.97 -38.85
N SER A 453 -27.12 -22.61 -38.57
CA SER A 453 -27.78 -23.50 -39.53
C SER A 453 -28.31 -22.76 -40.77
N PRO A 454 -28.54 -23.46 -41.89
CA PRO A 454 -29.19 -22.91 -43.08
C PRO A 454 -30.55 -22.24 -42.77
N THR A 455 -30.90 -21.18 -43.51
CA THR A 455 -32.08 -20.33 -43.23
C THR A 455 -33.41 -21.10 -43.26
N ASP A 456 -33.48 -22.21 -44.01
CA ASP A 456 -34.62 -23.12 -44.08
C ASP A 456 -34.81 -23.99 -42.83
N LYS A 457 -33.77 -24.13 -42.00
CA LYS A 457 -33.80 -24.85 -40.71
C LYS A 457 -33.90 -23.93 -39.49
N LEU A 458 -33.81 -22.61 -39.67
CA LEU A 458 -33.89 -21.64 -38.59
C LEU A 458 -35.33 -21.24 -38.28
N PRO A 459 -35.69 -21.02 -37.00
CA PRO A 459 -36.96 -20.39 -36.65
C PRO A 459 -37.05 -18.98 -37.24
N LEU A 460 -38.28 -18.53 -37.54
CA LEU A 460 -38.54 -17.29 -38.28
C LEU A 460 -37.80 -16.06 -37.71
N ALA A 461 -37.78 -15.90 -36.38
CA ALA A 461 -37.10 -14.81 -35.70
C ALA A 461 -35.57 -14.84 -35.89
N PHE A 462 -34.95 -16.03 -35.94
CA PHE A 462 -33.52 -16.20 -36.14
C PHE A 462 -33.12 -16.10 -37.62
N ALA A 463 -34.02 -16.47 -38.53
CA ALA A 463 -33.83 -16.25 -39.97
C ALA A 463 -33.77 -14.75 -40.30
N ASP A 464 -34.67 -13.95 -39.72
CA ASP A 464 -34.66 -12.49 -39.87
C ASP A 464 -33.42 -11.87 -39.18
N PHE A 465 -33.10 -12.33 -37.97
CA PHE A 465 -31.93 -11.85 -37.23
C PHE A 465 -30.60 -12.17 -37.92
N ARG A 466 -30.49 -13.29 -38.63
CA ARG A 466 -29.29 -13.62 -39.43
C ARG A 466 -28.96 -12.51 -40.44
N GLY A 467 -29.98 -11.92 -41.08
CA GLY A 467 -29.79 -10.80 -42.00
C GLY A 467 -29.30 -9.53 -41.30
N VAL A 468 -29.81 -9.25 -40.10
CA VAL A 468 -29.33 -8.15 -39.24
C VAL A 468 -27.87 -8.37 -38.88
N LEU A 469 -27.52 -9.59 -38.43
CA LEU A 469 -26.16 -9.99 -38.07
C LEU A 469 -25.17 -9.79 -39.23
N GLU A 470 -25.52 -10.24 -40.43
CA GLU A 470 -24.67 -10.06 -41.62
C GLU A 470 -24.45 -8.57 -41.96
N SER A 471 -25.50 -7.75 -41.88
CA SER A 471 -25.40 -6.31 -42.15
C SER A 471 -24.55 -5.56 -41.10
N THR A 472 -24.67 -5.92 -39.83
CA THR A 472 -23.89 -5.34 -38.73
C THR A 472 -22.42 -5.71 -38.85
N LEU A 473 -22.10 -6.99 -39.09
CA LEU A 473 -20.72 -7.46 -39.25
C LEU A 473 -20.03 -6.82 -40.46
N LYS A 474 -20.76 -6.63 -41.56
CA LYS A 474 -20.24 -5.93 -42.74
C LYS A 474 -19.84 -4.49 -42.42
N SER A 475 -20.71 -3.73 -41.75
CA SER A 475 -20.42 -2.36 -41.31
C SER A 475 -19.20 -2.29 -40.40
N MET A 476 -19.10 -3.21 -39.43
CA MET A 476 -17.98 -3.24 -38.47
C MET A 476 -16.65 -3.65 -39.14
N THR A 477 -16.69 -4.55 -40.11
CA THR A 477 -15.51 -4.96 -40.88
C THR A 477 -14.96 -3.79 -41.69
N GLU A 478 -15.83 -3.00 -42.33
CA GLU A 478 -15.46 -1.79 -43.07
C GLU A 478 -14.85 -0.70 -42.16
N GLU A 479 -15.35 -0.56 -40.93
CA GLU A 479 -14.81 0.34 -39.90
C GLU A 479 -13.45 -0.13 -39.33
N SER A 480 -13.20 -1.45 -39.28
CA SER A 480 -12.03 -2.05 -38.61
C SER A 480 -10.69 -2.00 -39.38
N ALA A 481 -10.66 -1.41 -40.58
CA ALA A 481 -9.50 -1.35 -41.47
C ALA A 481 -8.78 -2.72 -41.69
N GLY A 482 -9.53 -3.82 -41.68
CA GLY A 482 -9.02 -5.18 -41.93
C GLY A 482 -8.60 -5.98 -40.70
N LYS A 483 -8.82 -5.46 -39.48
CA LYS A 483 -8.51 -6.18 -38.22
C LYS A 483 -9.61 -7.13 -37.75
N LEU A 484 -10.85 -6.97 -38.24
CA LEU A 484 -11.97 -7.86 -37.96
C LEU A 484 -12.38 -8.57 -39.24
N ASN A 485 -12.39 -9.90 -39.23
CA ASN A 485 -12.93 -10.73 -40.31
C ASN A 485 -14.12 -11.53 -39.79
N TYR A 486 -15.05 -11.94 -40.65
CA TYR A 486 -16.17 -12.79 -40.24
C TYR A 486 -16.41 -13.97 -41.19
N GLU A 487 -16.94 -15.06 -40.65
CA GLU A 487 -17.28 -16.28 -41.38
C GLU A 487 -18.59 -16.89 -40.83
N PHE A 488 -19.43 -17.40 -41.73
CA PHE A 488 -20.61 -18.20 -41.39
C PHE A 488 -20.32 -19.67 -41.70
N VAL A 489 -20.42 -20.52 -40.69
CA VAL A 489 -20.12 -21.95 -40.79
C VAL A 489 -21.34 -22.75 -40.34
N ASP A 490 -21.72 -23.76 -41.12
CA ASP A 490 -22.78 -24.70 -40.75
C ASP A 490 -22.15 -25.92 -40.02
N PRO A 491 -22.42 -26.12 -38.72
CA PRO A 491 -21.87 -27.24 -37.94
C PRO A 491 -22.26 -28.63 -38.46
N GLU A 492 -23.37 -28.75 -39.21
CA GLU A 492 -23.86 -30.01 -39.74
C GLU A 492 -23.30 -30.34 -41.14
N ALA A 493 -22.62 -29.40 -41.78
CA ALA A 493 -22.01 -29.62 -43.08
C ALA A 493 -20.89 -30.68 -43.01
N GLY A 494 -20.77 -31.52 -44.05
CA GLY A 494 -19.68 -32.49 -44.15
C GLY A 494 -19.75 -33.70 -43.21
N GLY A 495 -20.91 -34.01 -42.62
CA GLY A 495 -21.14 -35.22 -41.83
C GLY A 495 -20.98 -35.05 -40.31
N GLY A 496 -21.07 -33.82 -39.79
CA GLY A 496 -21.19 -33.55 -38.36
C GLY A 496 -19.91 -33.68 -37.52
N GLN A 497 -18.75 -33.82 -38.15
CA GLN A 497 -17.46 -33.83 -37.43
C GLN A 497 -17.18 -32.49 -36.73
N LEU A 498 -17.57 -31.38 -37.35
CA LEU A 498 -17.45 -30.06 -36.74
C LEU A 498 -18.38 -29.90 -35.53
N ALA A 499 -19.61 -30.40 -35.59
CA ALA A 499 -20.53 -30.42 -34.45
C ALA A 499 -19.97 -31.21 -33.25
N GLN A 500 -19.25 -32.31 -33.50
CA GLN A 500 -18.56 -33.05 -32.42
C GLN A 500 -17.40 -32.25 -31.82
N GLN A 501 -16.59 -31.60 -32.65
CA GLN A 501 -15.49 -30.73 -32.17
C GLN A 501 -16.00 -29.54 -31.36
N LEU A 502 -17.10 -28.90 -31.79
CA LEU A 502 -17.71 -27.77 -31.07
C LEU A 502 -18.29 -28.19 -29.71
N ASN A 503 -18.79 -29.42 -29.59
CA ASN A 503 -19.23 -29.97 -28.31
C ASN A 503 -18.04 -30.24 -27.37
N GLU A 504 -16.97 -30.87 -27.87
CA GLU A 504 -15.77 -31.15 -27.08
C GLU A 504 -15.02 -29.88 -26.64
N GLN A 505 -14.99 -28.85 -27.51
CA GLN A 505 -14.23 -27.62 -27.26
C GLN A 505 -15.04 -26.54 -26.52
N TYR A 506 -16.31 -26.37 -26.85
CA TYR A 506 -17.16 -25.28 -26.33
C TYR A 506 -18.44 -25.77 -25.63
N GLY A 507 -18.73 -27.07 -25.62
CA GLY A 507 -19.96 -27.62 -25.06
C GLY A 507 -21.22 -27.30 -25.88
N PHE A 508 -21.08 -26.85 -27.13
CA PHE A 508 -22.22 -26.47 -27.95
C PHE A 508 -23.02 -27.69 -28.43
N VAL A 509 -24.34 -27.59 -28.31
CA VAL A 509 -25.31 -28.63 -28.70
C VAL A 509 -26.42 -27.99 -29.54
N PRO A 510 -27.08 -28.75 -30.43
CA PRO A 510 -28.19 -28.22 -31.21
C PRO A 510 -29.34 -27.77 -30.31
N GLN A 511 -29.92 -26.61 -30.63
CA GLN A 511 -31.03 -25.98 -29.91
C GLN A 511 -32.37 -26.36 -30.53
N ILE A 512 -33.44 -26.30 -29.74
CA ILE A 512 -34.82 -26.56 -30.18
C ILE A 512 -35.68 -25.36 -29.80
N ALA A 513 -36.45 -24.83 -30.74
CA ALA A 513 -37.15 -23.54 -30.59
C ALA A 513 -38.38 -23.59 -29.67
N GLY A 514 -38.92 -24.79 -29.39
CA GLY A 514 -40.03 -24.98 -28.46
C GLY A 514 -40.57 -26.41 -28.48
N LEU A 515 -41.48 -26.72 -27.54
CA LEU A 515 -42.07 -28.06 -27.35
C LEU A 515 -42.78 -28.65 -28.58
N PHE A 516 -43.20 -27.81 -29.52
CA PHE A 516 -43.95 -28.21 -30.72
C PHE A 516 -43.14 -28.05 -32.02
N ASP A 517 -41.93 -27.49 -31.95
CA ASP A 517 -41.02 -27.35 -33.09
C ASP A 517 -39.87 -28.36 -32.91
N THR A 518 -39.79 -29.36 -33.79
CA THR A 518 -38.90 -30.51 -33.62
C THR A 518 -37.63 -30.43 -34.46
N GLN A 519 -37.41 -29.30 -35.15
CA GLN A 519 -36.22 -29.09 -35.96
C GLN A 519 -35.08 -28.56 -35.09
N PRO A 520 -34.03 -29.36 -34.82
CA PRO A 520 -32.84 -28.86 -34.15
C PRO A 520 -32.11 -27.86 -35.04
N PHE A 521 -31.62 -26.77 -34.46
CA PHE A 521 -30.85 -25.74 -35.17
C PHE A 521 -29.64 -25.29 -34.36
N TRP A 522 -28.67 -24.69 -35.05
CA TRP A 522 -27.49 -24.10 -34.44
C TRP A 522 -27.54 -22.58 -34.59
N PHE A 523 -27.28 -21.87 -33.48
CA PHE A 523 -27.12 -20.43 -33.50
C PHE A 523 -26.14 -19.99 -32.39
N TYR A 524 -24.84 -20.09 -32.69
CA TYR A 524 -23.77 -19.67 -31.79
C TYR A 524 -22.87 -18.64 -32.47
N MET A 525 -22.43 -17.65 -31.72
CA MET A 525 -21.54 -16.58 -32.18
C MET A 525 -20.28 -16.61 -31.31
N VAL A 526 -19.12 -16.72 -31.94
CA VAL A 526 -17.83 -16.78 -31.25
C VAL A 526 -16.85 -15.83 -31.93
N LEU A 527 -16.05 -15.16 -31.11
CA LEU A 527 -14.96 -14.32 -31.55
C LEU A 527 -13.64 -15.03 -31.22
N GLU A 528 -12.84 -15.33 -32.24
CA GLU A 528 -11.58 -16.09 -32.12
C GLU A 528 -10.37 -15.16 -32.36
N GLY A 529 -9.43 -15.17 -31.41
CA GLY A 529 -8.15 -14.47 -31.50
C GLY A 529 -6.99 -15.46 -31.52
N SER A 530 -5.76 -14.96 -31.34
CA SER A 530 -4.55 -15.79 -31.46
C SER A 530 -4.45 -16.93 -30.44
N ASN A 531 -4.93 -16.71 -29.20
CA ASN A 531 -4.84 -17.68 -28.10
C ASN A 531 -6.15 -17.82 -27.29
N GLU A 532 -7.19 -17.04 -27.60
CA GLU A 532 -8.41 -16.96 -26.78
C GLU A 532 -9.64 -16.85 -27.68
N SER A 533 -10.77 -17.39 -27.20
CA SER A 533 -12.06 -17.39 -27.89
C SER A 533 -13.14 -16.89 -26.93
N VAL A 534 -13.96 -15.94 -27.37
CA VAL A 534 -15.01 -15.34 -26.55
C VAL A 534 -16.37 -15.61 -27.20
N GLN A 535 -17.26 -16.30 -26.50
CA GLN A 535 -18.64 -16.47 -26.96
C GLN A 535 -19.42 -15.16 -26.83
N ILE A 536 -20.25 -14.87 -27.82
CA ILE A 536 -21.11 -13.70 -27.87
C ILE A 536 -22.55 -14.14 -27.63
N SER A 537 -23.13 -13.62 -26.55
CA SER A 537 -24.53 -13.88 -26.20
C SER A 537 -25.49 -13.18 -27.16
N LEU A 538 -26.65 -13.79 -27.37
CA LEU A 538 -27.75 -13.16 -28.09
C LEU A 538 -28.22 -11.90 -27.34
N PRO A 539 -28.47 -10.79 -28.03
CA PRO A 539 -28.99 -9.58 -27.40
C PRO A 539 -30.46 -9.77 -26.98
N GLU A 540 -30.88 -9.11 -25.89
CA GLU A 540 -32.28 -9.11 -25.42
C GLU A 540 -33.24 -8.61 -26.52
N GLU A 541 -32.81 -7.62 -27.29
CA GLU A 541 -33.46 -7.18 -28.52
C GLU A 541 -32.64 -7.61 -29.74
N LEU A 542 -33.26 -8.34 -30.68
CA LEU A 542 -32.65 -8.80 -31.94
C LEU A 542 -32.45 -7.65 -32.96
N SER A 543 -31.82 -6.56 -32.52
CA SER A 543 -31.56 -5.33 -33.27
C SER A 543 -30.07 -5.16 -33.59
N GLY A 544 -29.76 -4.41 -34.65
CA GLY A 544 -28.38 -4.20 -35.10
C GLY A 544 -27.53 -3.36 -34.13
N SER A 545 -28.13 -2.43 -33.38
CA SER A 545 -27.43 -1.61 -32.39
C SER A 545 -27.05 -2.39 -31.14
N SER A 546 -27.97 -3.21 -30.62
CA SER A 546 -27.71 -4.07 -29.45
C SER A 546 -26.69 -5.15 -29.79
N LEU A 547 -26.77 -5.70 -31.00
CA LEU A 547 -25.77 -6.64 -31.51
C LEU A 547 -24.39 -5.98 -31.67
N LYS A 548 -24.31 -4.77 -32.25
CA LYS A 548 -23.06 -4.01 -32.38
C LYS A 548 -22.42 -3.79 -31.00
N ASN A 549 -23.20 -3.38 -30.01
CA ASN A 549 -22.72 -3.22 -28.63
C ASN A 549 -22.19 -4.53 -28.02
N ASN A 550 -22.87 -5.66 -28.24
CA ASN A 550 -22.42 -6.97 -27.75
C ASN A 550 -21.10 -7.42 -28.41
N ILE A 551 -20.95 -7.18 -29.72
CA ILE A 551 -19.71 -7.50 -30.46
C ILE A 551 -18.58 -6.56 -30.04
N GLU A 552 -18.83 -5.25 -29.91
CA GLU A 552 -17.85 -4.29 -29.41
C GLU A 552 -17.41 -4.59 -27.97
N ALA A 553 -18.34 -5.00 -27.11
CA ALA A 553 -18.01 -5.46 -25.76
C ALA A 553 -17.15 -6.73 -25.77
N ALA A 554 -17.39 -7.65 -26.71
CA ALA A 554 -16.57 -8.86 -26.89
C ALA A 554 -15.18 -8.54 -27.46
N LEU A 555 -15.08 -7.60 -28.41
CA LEU A 555 -13.80 -7.10 -28.94
C LEU A 555 -12.98 -6.40 -27.86
N LYS A 556 -13.63 -5.58 -27.03
CA LYS A 556 -13.01 -4.93 -25.87
C LYS A 556 -12.50 -5.97 -24.85
N ARG A 557 -13.24 -7.06 -24.62
CA ARG A 557 -12.81 -8.18 -23.76
C ARG A 557 -11.54 -8.87 -24.26
N MET A 558 -11.29 -8.88 -25.57
CA MET A 558 -10.07 -9.42 -26.17
C MET A 558 -8.92 -8.42 -26.25
N ALA A 559 -9.20 -7.13 -26.01
CA ALA A 559 -8.18 -6.10 -25.93
C ALA A 559 -7.48 -6.15 -24.55
N PRO A 560 -6.14 -6.07 -24.49
CA PRO A 560 -5.41 -6.06 -23.23
C PRO A 560 -5.75 -4.79 -22.43
N GLY A 561 -6.58 -4.93 -21.38
CA GLY A 561 -6.90 -3.84 -20.44
C GLY A 561 -8.39 -3.59 -20.12
N TYR A 562 -9.32 -4.50 -20.47
CA TYR A 562 -10.75 -4.35 -20.12
C TYR A 562 -11.05 -4.52 -18.61
N LEU A 563 -12.01 -3.74 -18.10
CA LEU A 563 -12.48 -3.81 -16.71
C LEU A 563 -13.24 -5.13 -16.48
N LYS A 564 -12.87 -5.89 -15.45
CA LYS A 564 -13.55 -7.14 -15.05
C LYS A 564 -15.03 -6.88 -14.72
N THR A 565 -15.92 -7.84 -14.96
CA THR A 565 -17.33 -7.74 -14.57
C THR A 565 -17.56 -8.41 -13.22
N VAL A 566 -18.15 -7.68 -12.27
CA VAL A 566 -18.56 -8.19 -10.97
C VAL A 566 -20.09 -8.24 -10.91
N ALA A 567 -20.64 -9.44 -10.74
CA ALA A 567 -22.05 -9.65 -10.48
C ALA A 567 -22.36 -9.42 -9.00
N PHE A 568 -23.29 -8.51 -8.73
CA PHE A 568 -23.76 -8.15 -7.40
C PHE A 568 -25.04 -8.90 -7.06
N VAL A 569 -25.03 -9.61 -5.94
CA VAL A 569 -26.23 -10.17 -5.32
C VAL A 569 -26.36 -9.55 -3.94
N ALA A 570 -27.28 -8.61 -3.79
CA ALA A 570 -27.54 -7.87 -2.57
C ALA A 570 -29.06 -7.70 -2.36
N PRO A 571 -29.53 -7.44 -1.13
CA PRO A 571 -30.94 -7.19 -0.86
C PRO A 571 -31.53 -6.08 -1.75
N GLU A 572 -32.79 -6.25 -2.17
CA GLU A 572 -33.46 -5.28 -3.03
C GLU A 572 -33.46 -3.88 -2.41
N ARG A 573 -33.19 -2.87 -3.24
CA ARG A 573 -33.22 -1.47 -2.82
C ARG A 573 -34.62 -1.14 -2.31
N PRO A 574 -34.77 -0.63 -1.09
CA PRO A 574 -36.05 -0.10 -0.66
C PRO A 574 -36.46 1.05 -1.59
N GLN A 575 -37.43 0.82 -2.46
CA GLN A 575 -37.90 1.87 -3.37
C GLN A 575 -38.55 2.99 -2.56
N GLN A 576 -38.03 4.21 -2.71
CA GLN A 576 -38.53 5.37 -1.99
C GLN A 576 -39.92 5.72 -2.55
N GLN A 577 -40.96 5.19 -1.91
CA GLN A 577 -42.34 5.30 -2.38
C GLN A 577 -42.89 6.75 -2.28
N ASN A 578 -42.21 7.63 -1.53
CA ASN A 578 -42.63 9.02 -1.34
C ASN A 578 -41.45 9.95 -0.99
N SER A 579 -41.22 11.02 -1.76
CA SER A 579 -40.07 11.93 -1.59
C SER A 579 -40.07 12.78 -0.31
N TYR A 580 -41.20 12.82 0.41
CA TYR A 580 -41.34 13.54 1.69
C TYR A 580 -41.09 12.66 2.92
N MET A 581 -40.87 11.36 2.73
CA MET A 581 -40.57 10.42 3.81
C MET A 581 -39.05 10.19 3.86
N PRO A 582 -38.45 10.02 5.06
CA PRO A 582 -37.06 9.59 5.17
C PRO A 582 -36.82 8.35 4.30
N PRO A 583 -35.64 8.22 3.67
CA PRO A 583 -35.28 7.00 2.95
C PRO A 583 -35.55 5.77 3.83
N PRO A 584 -36.05 4.66 3.28
CA PRO A 584 -36.31 3.49 4.10
C PRO A 584 -35.01 3.01 4.74
N SER A 585 -35.10 2.55 5.98
CA SER A 585 -33.99 1.90 6.67
C SER A 585 -33.84 0.48 6.12
N GLY A 586 -32.67 0.17 5.57
CA GLY A 586 -32.36 -1.14 4.99
C GLY A 586 -30.87 -1.26 4.72
N LYS A 587 -30.38 -2.48 4.52
CA LYS A 587 -28.99 -2.73 4.12
C LYS A 587 -28.77 -2.17 2.72
N THR A 588 -27.88 -1.19 2.57
CA THR A 588 -27.49 -0.64 1.27
C THR A 588 -26.01 -0.85 1.05
N TYR A 589 -25.63 -1.02 -0.22
CA TYR A 589 -24.25 -1.24 -0.66
C TYR A 589 -23.85 -0.21 -1.72
N ASN A 590 -24.45 0.99 -1.67
CA ASN A 590 -24.24 2.02 -2.69
C ASN A 590 -22.79 2.52 -2.72
N ASP A 591 -22.20 2.74 -1.55
CA ASP A 591 -20.82 3.22 -1.45
C ASP A 591 -19.84 2.15 -1.98
N LEU A 592 -20.03 0.90 -1.57
CA LEU A 592 -19.24 -0.22 -2.09
C LEU A 592 -19.39 -0.36 -3.61
N ARG A 593 -20.61 -0.23 -4.12
CA ARG A 593 -20.87 -0.26 -5.57
C ARG A 593 -20.14 0.87 -6.28
N ALA A 594 -20.25 2.11 -5.80
CA ALA A 594 -19.59 3.25 -6.42
C ALA A 594 -18.06 3.05 -6.49
N VAL A 595 -17.44 2.58 -5.40
CA VAL A 595 -16.00 2.28 -5.35
C VAL A 595 -15.60 1.13 -6.29
N LEU A 596 -16.46 0.13 -6.45
CA LEU A 596 -16.22 -0.95 -7.41
C LEU A 596 -16.39 -0.48 -8.85
N GLU A 597 -17.42 0.32 -9.15
CA GLU A 597 -17.69 0.88 -10.48
C GLU A 597 -16.56 1.76 -11.03
N GLU A 598 -15.70 2.31 -10.16
CA GLU A 598 -14.46 2.99 -10.57
C GLU A 598 -13.49 2.07 -11.34
N ASN A 599 -13.52 0.76 -11.05
CA ASN A 599 -12.43 -0.16 -11.36
C ASN A 599 -12.90 -1.47 -12.02
N VAL A 600 -14.19 -1.77 -11.98
CA VAL A 600 -14.85 -2.95 -12.54
C VAL A 600 -16.23 -2.58 -13.07
N ARG A 601 -16.74 -3.33 -14.04
CA ARG A 601 -18.14 -3.22 -14.45
C ARG A 601 -18.99 -3.94 -13.41
N VAL A 602 -19.87 -3.23 -12.72
CA VAL A 602 -20.79 -3.84 -11.77
C VAL A 602 -22.14 -4.09 -12.44
N ILE A 603 -22.65 -5.31 -12.34
CA ILE A 603 -24.00 -5.68 -12.81
C ILE A 603 -24.80 -6.28 -11.66
N ASP A 604 -26.10 -6.03 -11.61
CA ASP A 604 -27.00 -6.74 -10.69
C ASP A 604 -27.29 -8.14 -11.24
N ALA A 605 -27.15 -9.17 -10.41
CA ALA A 605 -27.46 -10.54 -10.78
C ALA A 605 -28.65 -11.06 -9.97
N ASP A 606 -29.70 -11.49 -10.68
CA ASP A 606 -30.77 -12.27 -10.09
C ASP A 606 -30.45 -13.77 -10.26
N LEU A 607 -30.33 -14.46 -9.13
CA LEU A 607 -30.04 -15.90 -9.10
C LEU A 607 -31.30 -16.76 -9.01
N SER A 608 -32.50 -16.15 -9.00
CA SER A 608 -33.78 -16.85 -8.85
C SER A 608 -34.03 -17.91 -9.93
N GLU A 609 -33.52 -17.67 -11.15
CA GLU A 609 -33.62 -18.57 -12.29
C GLU A 609 -32.57 -19.70 -12.27
N GLY A 610 -31.63 -19.68 -11.33
CA GLY A 610 -30.62 -20.73 -11.16
C GLY A 610 -29.40 -20.63 -12.09
N SER A 611 -29.15 -19.43 -12.65
CA SER A 611 -27.94 -19.14 -13.44
C SER A 611 -27.34 -17.78 -13.06
N VAL A 612 -26.03 -17.63 -13.28
CA VAL A 612 -25.30 -16.36 -13.15
C VAL A 612 -25.16 -15.73 -14.54
N PRO A 613 -25.28 -14.40 -14.72
CA PRO A 613 -25.06 -13.75 -16.02
C PRO A 613 -23.72 -14.13 -16.64
N ALA A 614 -23.73 -14.48 -17.94
CA ALA A 614 -22.58 -15.08 -18.61
C ALA A 614 -21.35 -14.16 -18.73
N ASP A 615 -21.52 -12.84 -18.63
CA ASP A 615 -20.44 -11.86 -18.67
C ASP A 615 -19.76 -11.63 -17.31
N THR A 616 -20.11 -12.40 -16.28
CA THR A 616 -19.60 -12.31 -14.90
C THR A 616 -18.23 -12.98 -14.74
N ASP A 617 -17.22 -12.22 -14.32
CA ASP A 617 -15.91 -12.78 -13.91
C ASP A 617 -15.89 -13.17 -12.41
N MET A 618 -16.59 -12.42 -11.58
CA MET A 618 -16.66 -12.60 -10.14
C MET A 618 -18.08 -12.40 -9.62
N LEU A 619 -18.54 -13.33 -8.77
CA LEU A 619 -19.83 -13.26 -8.11
C LEU A 619 -19.65 -12.77 -6.68
N LEU A 620 -20.31 -11.66 -6.33
CA LEU A 620 -20.25 -11.04 -5.02
C LEU A 620 -21.60 -11.18 -4.31
N LEU A 621 -21.66 -12.05 -3.29
CA LEU A 621 -22.83 -12.31 -2.44
C LEU A 621 -22.73 -11.46 -1.16
N LEU A 622 -23.58 -10.44 -1.02
CA LEU A 622 -23.54 -9.48 0.09
C LEU A 622 -24.81 -9.55 0.92
N ALA A 623 -24.68 -10.09 2.14
CA ALA A 623 -25.80 -10.35 3.05
C ALA A 623 -27.04 -10.88 2.29
N PRO A 624 -26.92 -12.03 1.60
CA PRO A 624 -28.07 -12.63 0.94
C PRO A 624 -29.07 -13.15 1.97
N GLU A 625 -30.36 -13.02 1.70
CA GLU A 625 -31.44 -13.40 2.62
C GLU A 625 -32.21 -14.58 2.07
N ASN A 626 -32.14 -15.73 2.76
CA ASN A 626 -32.87 -16.97 2.42
C ASN A 626 -32.76 -17.36 0.93
N LEU A 627 -31.54 -17.55 0.40
CA LEU A 627 -31.37 -18.00 -0.98
C LEU A 627 -32.11 -19.32 -1.24
N SER A 628 -32.80 -19.39 -2.37
CA SER A 628 -33.47 -20.61 -2.82
C SER A 628 -32.46 -21.67 -3.24
N GLU A 629 -32.88 -22.94 -3.28
CA GLU A 629 -32.02 -24.04 -3.72
C GLU A 629 -31.52 -23.83 -5.17
N LYS A 630 -32.34 -23.23 -6.04
CA LYS A 630 -31.95 -22.81 -7.39
C LYS A 630 -30.84 -21.76 -7.37
N ALA A 631 -30.93 -20.75 -6.51
CA ALA A 631 -29.90 -19.73 -6.37
C ALA A 631 -28.58 -20.33 -5.84
N ILE A 632 -28.65 -21.23 -4.85
CA ILE A 632 -27.47 -21.96 -4.36
C ILE A 632 -26.84 -22.81 -5.46
N PHE A 633 -27.66 -23.45 -6.30
CA PHE A 633 -27.19 -24.17 -7.48
C PHE A 633 -26.45 -23.25 -8.47
N ALA A 634 -26.96 -22.05 -8.73
CA ALA A 634 -26.27 -21.06 -9.58
C ALA A 634 -24.87 -20.72 -9.05
N VAL A 635 -24.76 -20.46 -7.73
CA VAL A 635 -23.49 -20.16 -7.05
C VAL A 635 -22.53 -21.34 -7.16
N ASP A 636 -23.00 -22.55 -6.87
CA ASP A 636 -22.21 -23.78 -6.92
C ASP A 636 -21.66 -24.03 -8.33
N GLN A 637 -22.52 -23.97 -9.35
CA GLN A 637 -22.10 -24.20 -10.73
C GLN A 637 -21.14 -23.13 -11.25
N PHE A 638 -21.34 -21.86 -10.88
CA PHE A 638 -20.41 -20.79 -11.24
C PHE A 638 -19.01 -21.03 -10.64
N LEU A 639 -18.93 -21.47 -9.38
CA LEU A 639 -17.67 -21.87 -8.75
C LEU A 639 -17.05 -23.09 -9.46
N MET A 640 -17.85 -24.11 -9.80
CA MET A 640 -17.36 -25.31 -10.51
C MET A 640 -16.80 -24.99 -11.90
N GLN A 641 -17.34 -23.98 -12.58
CA GLN A 641 -16.86 -23.51 -13.88
C GLN A 641 -15.55 -22.70 -13.78
N GLY A 642 -14.99 -22.52 -12.58
CA GLY A 642 -13.77 -21.76 -12.34
C GLY A 642 -13.99 -20.28 -12.03
N GLY A 643 -15.25 -19.86 -11.85
CA GLY A 643 -15.59 -18.51 -11.41
C GLY A 643 -15.13 -18.23 -9.97
N SER A 644 -14.91 -16.95 -9.66
CA SER A 644 -14.55 -16.52 -8.29
C SER A 644 -15.78 -16.06 -7.52
N VAL A 645 -16.05 -16.69 -6.37
CA VAL A 645 -17.17 -16.32 -5.48
C VAL A 645 -16.65 -15.63 -4.23
N VAL A 646 -17.18 -14.46 -3.92
CA VAL A 646 -16.93 -13.73 -2.66
C VAL A 646 -18.22 -13.69 -1.87
N VAL A 647 -18.16 -14.14 -0.62
CA VAL A 647 -19.32 -14.20 0.28
C VAL A 647 -19.08 -13.32 1.50
N SER A 648 -20.00 -12.39 1.75
CA SER A 648 -20.06 -11.60 2.98
C SER A 648 -21.39 -11.85 3.66
N THR A 649 -21.36 -12.56 4.78
CA THR A 649 -22.54 -12.93 5.57
C THR A 649 -22.18 -13.09 7.05
N ALA A 650 -23.19 -13.12 7.93
CA ALA A 650 -23.03 -13.27 9.38
C ALA A 650 -24.20 -14.08 9.95
N SER A 651 -24.10 -14.62 11.17
CA SER A 651 -25.23 -15.34 11.79
C SER A 651 -26.23 -14.41 12.48
N PHE A 652 -25.93 -13.12 12.60
CA PHE A 652 -26.79 -12.13 13.23
C PHE A 652 -26.93 -10.87 12.38
N ASN A 653 -28.09 -10.23 12.49
CA ASN A 653 -28.35 -8.91 11.95
C ASN A 653 -28.63 -7.94 13.11
N ALA A 654 -27.83 -6.88 13.22
CA ALA A 654 -28.01 -5.86 14.24
C ALA A 654 -28.96 -4.76 13.75
N ASN A 655 -29.98 -4.45 14.55
CA ASN A 655 -30.96 -3.42 14.25
C ASN A 655 -31.00 -2.37 15.37
N LEU A 656 -31.04 -1.10 14.97
CA LEU A 656 -31.26 0.03 15.86
C LEU A 656 -32.71 0.51 15.71
N SER A 657 -33.56 0.21 16.69
CA SER A 657 -34.96 0.62 16.71
C SER A 657 -35.29 1.35 18.01
N ASN A 658 -35.91 2.53 17.92
CA ASN A 658 -36.32 3.34 19.08
C ASN A 658 -35.18 3.59 20.10
N SER A 659 -33.96 3.87 19.61
CA SER A 659 -32.74 4.01 20.45
C SER A 659 -32.37 2.74 21.25
N ARG A 660 -32.90 1.58 20.86
CA ARG A 660 -32.49 0.25 21.35
C ARG A 660 -31.76 -0.50 20.25
N LEU A 661 -30.55 -0.93 20.57
CA LEU A 661 -29.72 -1.76 19.73
C LEU A 661 -29.91 -3.22 20.14
N ALA A 662 -30.31 -4.07 19.19
CA ALA A 662 -30.50 -5.50 19.41
C ALA A 662 -30.04 -6.27 18.17
N ALA A 663 -29.54 -7.49 18.37
CA ALA A 663 -29.24 -8.43 17.30
C ALA A 663 -30.41 -9.42 17.13
N ALA A 664 -30.61 -9.90 15.92
CA ALA A 664 -31.54 -10.99 15.61
C ALA A 664 -30.81 -12.06 14.79
N PRO A 665 -31.14 -13.35 14.95
CA PRO A 665 -30.61 -14.40 14.09
C PRO A 665 -30.85 -14.08 12.62
N TYR A 666 -29.86 -14.39 11.79
CA TYR A 666 -29.85 -14.14 10.36
C TYR A 666 -29.61 -15.44 9.61
N ASN A 667 -30.42 -15.68 8.56
CA ASN A 667 -30.30 -16.86 7.72
C ASN A 667 -30.02 -16.43 6.29
N SER A 668 -28.86 -16.87 5.79
CA SER A 668 -28.43 -16.57 4.43
C SER A 668 -28.90 -17.61 3.42
N GLY A 669 -29.17 -18.84 3.87
CA GLY A 669 -29.38 -20.00 3.02
C GLY A 669 -28.07 -20.62 2.51
N LEU A 670 -26.91 -20.02 2.81
CA LEU A 670 -25.60 -20.51 2.37
C LEU A 670 -24.93 -21.47 3.36
N GLU A 671 -25.51 -21.70 4.53
CA GLU A 671 -24.87 -22.37 5.66
C GLU A 671 -24.42 -23.79 5.30
N ASP A 672 -25.32 -24.59 4.72
CA ASP A 672 -25.01 -25.98 4.31
C ASP A 672 -24.03 -26.02 3.13
N TRP A 673 -24.16 -25.07 2.19
CA TRP A 673 -23.26 -24.96 1.05
C TRP A 673 -21.84 -24.57 1.49
N LEU A 674 -21.70 -23.58 2.37
CA LEU A 674 -20.41 -23.17 2.97
C LEU A 674 -19.78 -24.33 3.75
N MET A 675 -20.59 -25.06 4.54
CA MET A 675 -20.12 -26.24 5.26
C MET A 675 -19.62 -27.32 4.30
N SER A 676 -20.31 -27.52 3.16
CA SER A 676 -19.85 -28.42 2.10
C SER A 676 -18.49 -28.00 1.54
N MET A 677 -18.25 -26.69 1.40
CA MET A 677 -17.00 -26.10 0.93
C MET A 677 -15.90 -26.02 1.99
N GLY A 678 -16.18 -26.38 3.25
CA GLY A 678 -15.21 -26.42 4.35
C GLY A 678 -15.14 -25.15 5.21
N PHE A 679 -16.19 -24.34 5.19
CA PHE A 679 -16.34 -23.13 6.01
C PHE A 679 -17.58 -23.25 6.91
N THR A 680 -17.46 -22.95 8.20
CA THR A 680 -18.60 -22.91 9.12
C THR A 680 -18.64 -21.57 9.83
N ILE A 681 -19.73 -20.83 9.68
CA ILE A 681 -19.95 -19.58 10.41
C ILE A 681 -20.63 -19.91 11.72
N LYS A 682 -20.01 -19.54 12.84
CA LYS A 682 -20.57 -19.78 14.17
C LYS A 682 -21.72 -18.84 14.45
N ASN A 683 -22.74 -19.37 15.12
CA ASN A 683 -23.87 -18.59 15.65
C ASN A 683 -23.48 -17.84 16.95
N GLU A 684 -22.37 -17.10 16.89
CA GLU A 684 -21.87 -16.22 17.95
C GLU A 684 -21.37 -14.91 17.32
N MET A 685 -21.25 -13.85 18.11
CA MET A 685 -20.61 -12.59 17.75
C MET A 685 -19.30 -12.42 18.52
N VAL A 686 -18.25 -11.93 17.85
CA VAL A 686 -16.96 -11.65 18.47
C VAL A 686 -17.00 -10.30 19.19
N LEU A 687 -16.47 -10.29 20.42
CA LEU A 687 -16.21 -9.12 21.23
C LEU A 687 -14.70 -9.01 21.48
N ASP A 688 -14.14 -7.82 21.25
CA ASP A 688 -12.70 -7.57 21.37
C ASP A 688 -12.44 -6.38 22.30
N PRO A 689 -11.52 -6.47 23.27
CA PRO A 689 -11.07 -5.31 24.04
C PRO A 689 -10.42 -4.22 23.16
N GLN A 690 -9.85 -4.60 22.02
CA GLN A 690 -9.39 -3.68 20.99
C GLN A 690 -10.54 -3.43 20.01
N ASN A 691 -11.24 -2.32 20.19
CA ASN A 691 -12.48 -2.03 19.46
C ASN A 691 -12.62 -0.58 19.04
N ALA A 692 -13.48 -0.37 18.04
CA ALA A 692 -13.96 0.95 17.66
C ALA A 692 -15.02 1.46 18.65
N SER A 693 -15.24 2.78 18.65
CA SER A 693 -16.24 3.41 19.51
C SER A 693 -17.59 3.54 18.80
N LEU A 694 -18.68 3.34 19.54
CA LEU A 694 -20.05 3.55 19.08
C LEU A 694 -20.59 4.90 19.61
N PRO A 695 -21.21 5.76 18.77
CA PRO A 695 -21.87 6.99 19.22
C PRO A 695 -23.15 6.64 19.97
N ILE A 696 -23.19 6.92 21.27
CA ILE A 696 -24.36 6.63 22.11
C ILE A 696 -24.93 7.96 22.63
N PRO A 697 -26.23 8.24 22.40
CA PRO A 697 -26.88 9.41 22.98
C PRO A 697 -27.09 9.19 24.49
N VAL A 698 -26.32 9.93 25.30
CA VAL A 698 -26.43 9.90 26.77
C VAL A 698 -27.20 11.13 27.23
N PRO A 699 -28.27 10.98 28.04
CA PRO A 699 -28.99 12.12 28.57
C PRO A 699 -28.12 12.87 29.60
N ARG A 700 -27.79 14.12 29.30
CA ARG A 700 -27.06 15.05 30.18
C ARG A 700 -27.99 16.15 30.66
N ARG A 701 -28.13 16.31 31.97
CA ARG A 701 -28.88 17.44 32.55
C ARG A 701 -28.04 18.71 32.54
N VAL A 702 -28.52 19.74 31.85
CA VAL A 702 -27.96 21.09 31.86
C VAL A 702 -29.00 22.02 32.50
N GLY A 703 -28.85 22.27 33.80
CA GLY A 703 -29.85 22.99 34.59
C GLY A 703 -31.19 22.23 34.62
N PRO A 704 -32.33 22.88 34.31
CA PRO A 704 -33.64 22.23 34.29
C PRO A 704 -33.92 21.43 33.01
N VAL A 705 -33.05 21.49 32.00
CA VAL A 705 -33.25 20.85 30.69
C VAL A 705 -32.35 19.61 30.56
N SER A 706 -32.92 18.49 30.12
CA SER A 706 -32.15 17.30 29.73
C SER A 706 -31.83 17.39 28.25
N VAL A 707 -30.54 17.36 27.90
CA VAL A 707 -30.06 17.37 26.52
C VAL A 707 -29.38 16.03 26.26
N ASN A 708 -29.69 15.38 25.15
CA ASN A 708 -28.97 14.18 24.75
C ASN A 708 -27.62 14.60 24.14
N GLU A 709 -26.53 14.24 24.80
CA GLU A 709 -25.17 14.43 24.31
C GLU A 709 -24.72 13.12 23.67
N ILE A 710 -24.24 13.17 22.43
CA ILE A 710 -23.67 11.99 21.77
C ILE A 710 -22.25 11.82 22.28
N VAL A 711 -21.98 10.69 22.93
CA VAL A 711 -20.64 10.36 23.44
C VAL A 711 -20.14 9.10 22.72
N MET A 712 -18.91 9.14 22.21
CA MET A 712 -18.23 7.99 21.63
C MET A 712 -17.73 7.09 22.78
N MET A 713 -18.24 5.87 22.85
CA MET A 713 -17.90 4.91 23.91
C MET A 713 -17.33 3.62 23.31
N PRO A 714 -16.28 3.01 23.90
CA PRO A 714 -15.69 1.75 23.42
C PRO A 714 -16.73 0.64 23.31
N TYR A 715 -16.85 0.00 22.15
CA TYR A 715 -17.90 -0.96 21.86
C TYR A 715 -17.32 -2.29 21.34
N PRO A 716 -17.10 -3.29 22.22
CA PRO A 716 -16.38 -4.53 21.88
C PRO A 716 -16.90 -5.33 20.70
N HIS A 717 -18.19 -5.22 20.35
CA HIS A 717 -18.75 -5.88 19.15
C HIS A 717 -18.23 -5.29 17.83
N PHE A 718 -17.45 -4.21 17.87
CA PHE A 718 -16.70 -3.67 16.74
C PHE A 718 -15.20 -3.94 16.89
N PRO A 719 -14.72 -5.21 16.79
CA PRO A 719 -13.30 -5.51 16.78
C PRO A 719 -12.53 -4.62 15.82
N ASP A 720 -11.53 -3.94 16.36
CA ASP A 720 -10.58 -3.11 15.63
C ASP A 720 -9.35 -3.95 15.30
N ILE A 721 -9.32 -4.55 14.11
CA ILE A 721 -8.27 -5.48 13.71
C ILE A 721 -7.07 -4.67 13.21
N ARG A 722 -5.97 -4.73 13.95
CA ARG A 722 -4.70 -4.10 13.58
C ARG A 722 -3.79 -5.10 12.87
N ARG A 723 -2.62 -4.62 12.45
CA ARG A 723 -1.60 -5.39 11.70
C ARG A 723 -1.33 -6.80 12.24
N GLU A 724 -1.37 -7.04 13.55
CA GLU A 724 -1.18 -8.38 14.14
C GLU A 724 -2.25 -9.40 13.69
N GLY A 725 -3.49 -8.94 13.51
CA GLY A 725 -4.61 -9.76 13.04
C GLY A 725 -4.81 -9.72 11.51
N LEU A 726 -3.99 -8.95 10.78
CA LEU A 726 -4.06 -8.82 9.32
C LEU A 726 -2.88 -9.57 8.67
N ASN A 727 -3.16 -10.45 7.71
CA ASN A 727 -2.10 -11.20 7.05
C ASN A 727 -1.31 -10.30 6.08
N ALA A 728 -0.10 -9.91 6.48
CA ALA A 728 0.77 -9.05 5.69
C ALA A 728 1.26 -9.67 4.36
N GLY A 729 1.14 -10.99 4.20
CA GLY A 729 1.50 -11.70 2.96
C GLY A 729 0.36 -11.80 1.95
N HIS A 730 -0.88 -11.53 2.37
CA HIS A 730 -2.06 -11.68 1.51
C HIS A 730 -2.42 -10.35 0.82
N PRO A 731 -2.63 -10.31 -0.51
CA PRO A 731 -2.85 -9.05 -1.24
C PRO A 731 -4.01 -8.19 -0.73
N VAL A 732 -5.07 -8.81 -0.20
CA VAL A 732 -6.25 -8.09 0.34
C VAL A 732 -5.91 -7.30 1.61
N THR A 733 -4.94 -7.75 2.40
CA THR A 733 -4.62 -7.18 3.73
C THR A 733 -3.22 -6.62 3.84
N ALA A 734 -2.34 -6.85 2.86
CA ALA A 734 -0.93 -6.43 2.89
C ALA A 734 -0.73 -4.92 3.03
N GLY A 735 -1.62 -4.12 2.43
CA GLY A 735 -1.60 -2.66 2.49
C GLY A 735 -2.46 -2.06 3.60
N LEU A 736 -3.20 -2.89 4.35
CA LEU A 736 -4.10 -2.43 5.41
C LEU A 736 -3.36 -2.39 6.75
N ASN A 737 -3.39 -1.24 7.42
CA ASN A 737 -2.87 -1.12 8.78
C ASN A 737 -3.92 -1.51 9.84
N GLN A 738 -5.19 -1.28 9.51
CA GLN A 738 -6.31 -1.41 10.44
C GLN A 738 -7.61 -1.69 9.67
N LEU A 739 -8.50 -2.52 10.23
CA LEU A 739 -9.81 -2.85 9.68
C LEU A 739 -10.81 -3.15 10.80
N THR A 740 -11.95 -2.46 10.82
CA THR A 740 -13.00 -2.70 11.82
C THR A 740 -14.05 -3.66 11.26
N PHE A 741 -14.39 -4.71 12.02
CA PHE A 741 -15.52 -5.58 11.71
C PHE A 741 -16.68 -5.32 12.66
N ASN A 742 -17.87 -5.08 12.14
CA ASN A 742 -19.05 -4.77 12.96
C ASN A 742 -19.91 -6.03 13.16
N TRP A 743 -20.15 -6.42 14.42
CA TRP A 743 -20.95 -7.59 14.81
C TRP A 743 -20.53 -8.88 14.07
N ALA A 744 -19.21 -9.10 13.99
CA ALA A 744 -18.63 -10.20 13.23
C ALA A 744 -18.94 -11.56 13.85
N SER A 745 -19.31 -12.54 13.01
CA SER A 745 -19.39 -13.95 13.41
C SER A 745 -18.09 -14.69 13.11
N PRO A 746 -17.60 -15.56 14.01
CA PRO A 746 -16.35 -16.29 13.77
C PRO A 746 -16.52 -17.38 12.71
N VAL A 747 -15.48 -17.58 11.90
CA VAL A 747 -15.40 -18.60 10.85
C VAL A 747 -14.51 -19.76 11.32
N ILE A 748 -14.98 -20.99 11.15
CA ILE A 748 -14.22 -22.22 11.38
C ILE A 748 -13.90 -22.86 10.04
N LEU A 749 -12.65 -23.28 9.89
CA LEU A 749 -12.16 -24.00 8.71
C LEU A 749 -12.09 -25.50 9.00
N ASP A 750 -12.67 -26.30 8.12
CA ASP A 750 -12.61 -27.77 8.20
C ASP A 750 -11.34 -28.30 7.53
N ALA A 751 -10.36 -28.70 8.34
CA ALA A 751 -9.05 -29.14 7.85
C ALA A 751 -9.13 -30.36 6.91
N ASP A 752 -10.08 -31.27 7.11
CA ASP A 752 -10.19 -32.49 6.31
C ASP A 752 -10.56 -32.17 4.86
N LYS A 753 -11.44 -31.18 4.68
CA LYS A 753 -11.91 -30.72 3.37
C LYS A 753 -10.86 -29.90 2.60
N HIS A 754 -9.84 -29.39 3.29
CA HIS A 754 -8.84 -28.48 2.73
C HIS A 754 -7.49 -29.14 2.41
N THR A 755 -7.40 -30.46 2.50
CA THR A 755 -6.14 -31.21 2.29
C THR A 755 -5.51 -31.01 0.89
N GLU A 756 -6.32 -30.84 -0.15
CA GLU A 756 -5.86 -30.58 -1.53
C GLU A 756 -6.05 -29.11 -1.98
N ARG A 757 -6.40 -28.21 -1.05
CA ARG A 757 -6.72 -26.80 -1.34
C ARG A 757 -5.78 -25.86 -0.61
N GLU A 758 -5.44 -24.75 -1.25
CA GLU A 758 -4.69 -23.67 -0.62
C GLU A 758 -5.67 -22.81 0.19
N VAL A 759 -5.52 -22.81 1.52
CA VAL A 759 -6.36 -22.01 2.41
C VAL A 759 -5.53 -20.97 3.12
N VAL A 760 -6.00 -19.72 3.08
CA VAL A 760 -5.33 -18.59 3.71
C VAL A 760 -6.31 -17.87 4.63
N GLU A 761 -5.97 -17.84 5.91
CA GLU A 761 -6.59 -16.96 6.90
C GLU A 761 -5.97 -15.57 6.74
N PHE A 762 -6.80 -14.55 6.47
CA PHE A 762 -6.28 -13.20 6.23
C PHE A 762 -6.77 -12.14 7.21
N VAL A 763 -7.79 -12.42 8.02
CA VAL A 763 -8.21 -11.57 9.15
C VAL A 763 -8.51 -12.40 10.39
N LYS A 764 -7.96 -11.97 11.53
CA LYS A 764 -8.21 -12.54 12.87
C LYS A 764 -8.44 -11.46 13.92
N SER A 765 -9.22 -11.79 14.95
CA SER A 765 -9.40 -10.94 16.14
C SER A 765 -8.13 -10.87 17.00
N SER A 766 -8.12 -10.01 18.03
CA SER A 766 -7.03 -10.05 19.02
C SER A 766 -7.03 -11.37 19.81
N SER A 767 -5.89 -11.71 20.42
CA SER A 767 -5.76 -12.87 21.31
C SER A 767 -6.59 -12.76 22.61
N ASN A 768 -7.10 -11.56 22.91
CA ASN A 768 -7.91 -11.29 24.09
C ASN A 768 -9.41 -11.20 23.76
N SER A 769 -9.83 -11.63 22.58
CA SER A 769 -11.24 -11.62 22.18
C SER A 769 -12.03 -12.75 22.85
N TRP A 770 -13.35 -12.62 22.85
CA TRP A 770 -14.29 -13.66 23.27
C TRP A 770 -15.51 -13.65 22.36
N ALA A 771 -16.26 -14.73 22.34
CA ALA A 771 -17.49 -14.84 21.57
C ALA A 771 -18.72 -14.90 22.49
N SER A 772 -19.86 -14.41 22.01
CA SER A 772 -21.14 -14.41 22.72
C SER A 772 -22.30 -14.65 21.74
N ASP A 773 -23.26 -15.48 22.13
CA ASP A 773 -24.52 -15.71 21.41
C ASP A 773 -25.66 -14.78 21.90
N ASP A 774 -25.37 -13.91 22.88
CA ASP A 774 -26.35 -12.95 23.42
C ASP A 774 -26.81 -11.95 22.35
N VAL A 775 -28.12 -11.92 22.11
CA VAL A 775 -28.78 -11.00 21.18
C VAL A 775 -28.93 -9.59 21.73
N ASN A 776 -28.77 -9.40 23.05
CA ASN A 776 -28.78 -8.09 23.68
C ASN A 776 -27.41 -7.41 23.57
N VAL A 777 -27.19 -6.75 22.44
CA VAL A 777 -25.96 -6.03 22.13
C VAL A 777 -25.95 -4.57 22.64
N MET A 778 -26.79 -4.24 23.62
CA MET A 778 -26.80 -2.92 24.26
C MET A 778 -25.76 -2.87 25.41
N PRO A 779 -24.81 -1.92 25.42
CA PRO A 779 -23.80 -1.86 26.46
C PRO A 779 -24.36 -1.27 27.76
N ASP A 780 -23.98 -1.86 28.88
CA ASP A 780 -24.21 -1.36 30.24
C ASP A 780 -22.89 -0.90 30.88
N TYR A 781 -22.55 0.38 30.65
CA TYR A 781 -21.35 0.98 31.26
C TYR A 781 -21.49 1.31 32.74
N GLN A 782 -22.70 1.22 33.32
CA GLN A 782 -22.85 1.37 34.77
C GLN A 782 -22.39 0.10 35.47
N MET A 783 -22.77 -1.06 34.93
CA MET A 783 -22.37 -2.36 35.44
C MET A 783 -20.96 -2.77 34.98
N TYR A 784 -20.57 -2.43 33.75
CA TYR A 784 -19.27 -2.77 33.14
C TYR A 784 -18.56 -1.52 32.58
N PRO A 785 -17.90 -0.70 33.43
CA PRO A 785 -17.38 0.61 33.03
C PRO A 785 -16.31 0.61 31.94
N GLN A 786 -15.57 -0.49 31.76
CA GLN A 786 -14.50 -0.58 30.78
C GLN A 786 -15.01 -0.94 29.38
N ASN A 787 -15.90 -1.93 29.29
CA ASN A 787 -16.25 -2.59 28.02
C ASN A 787 -17.74 -2.57 27.72
N GLY A 788 -18.61 -2.17 28.65
CA GLY A 788 -20.07 -2.21 28.49
C GLY A 788 -20.70 -3.60 28.51
N PHE A 789 -19.90 -4.68 28.48
CA PHE A 789 -20.37 -6.07 28.44
C PHE A 789 -19.63 -6.94 29.46
N VAL A 790 -20.25 -8.08 29.80
CA VAL A 790 -19.60 -9.13 30.60
C VAL A 790 -18.35 -9.62 29.84
N PRO A 791 -17.15 -9.53 30.42
CA PRO A 791 -15.96 -10.06 29.79
C PRO A 791 -16.03 -11.59 29.74
N GLY A 792 -15.79 -12.18 28.57
CA GLY A 792 -15.75 -13.64 28.41
C GLY A 792 -14.64 -14.29 29.25
N VAL A 793 -14.95 -15.47 29.81
CA VAL A 793 -14.01 -16.25 30.64
C VAL A 793 -12.92 -16.91 29.78
N ALA A 794 -13.29 -17.40 28.60
CA ALA A 794 -12.34 -17.93 27.62
C ALA A 794 -11.91 -16.82 26.68
N ARG A 795 -10.60 -16.57 26.62
CA ARG A 795 -9.97 -15.63 25.68
C ARG A 795 -9.38 -16.44 24.53
N ASN A 796 -9.71 -16.05 23.30
CA ASN A 796 -9.24 -16.73 22.10
C ASN A 796 -9.11 -15.75 20.94
N GLU A 797 -8.28 -16.14 19.99
CA GLU A 797 -8.23 -15.53 18.66
C GLU A 797 -9.30 -16.19 17.78
N TYR A 798 -10.03 -15.39 17.01
CA TYR A 798 -11.11 -15.84 16.13
C TYR A 798 -10.83 -15.42 14.69
N ILE A 799 -10.98 -16.35 13.75
CA ILE A 799 -10.86 -16.06 12.31
C ILE A 799 -12.13 -15.34 11.87
N LEU A 800 -11.96 -14.20 11.20
CA LEU A 800 -13.06 -13.38 10.69
C LEU A 800 -13.18 -13.43 9.16
N ALA A 801 -12.07 -13.69 8.46
CA ALA A 801 -12.06 -13.84 7.02
C ALA A 801 -10.97 -14.81 6.54
N ALA A 802 -11.33 -15.65 5.57
CA ALA A 802 -10.45 -16.66 4.99
C ALA A 802 -10.79 -16.88 3.50
N THR A 803 -9.82 -17.40 2.75
CA THR A 803 -9.97 -17.79 1.34
C THR A 803 -9.54 -19.24 1.14
N SER A 804 -10.14 -19.91 0.15
CA SER A 804 -9.78 -21.25 -0.30
C SER A 804 -9.64 -21.24 -1.82
N LYS A 805 -8.56 -21.83 -2.33
CA LYS A 805 -8.29 -21.95 -3.77
C LYS A 805 -7.90 -23.38 -4.12
N GLY A 806 -8.47 -23.91 -5.21
CA GLY A 806 -8.13 -25.23 -5.71
C GLY A 806 -9.31 -25.88 -6.42
N ARG A 807 -9.31 -27.21 -6.44
CA ARG A 807 -10.42 -27.99 -6.98
C ARG A 807 -11.49 -28.17 -5.92
N PHE A 808 -12.73 -27.79 -6.24
CA PHE A 808 -13.89 -27.98 -5.39
C PHE A 808 -14.72 -29.16 -5.89
N GLU A 809 -15.46 -29.81 -4.97
CA GLU A 809 -16.51 -30.75 -5.32
C GLU A 809 -17.87 -30.05 -5.21
N SER A 810 -18.73 -30.25 -6.21
CA SER A 810 -20.07 -29.65 -6.23
C SER A 810 -20.91 -30.15 -5.07
N TYR A 811 -21.61 -29.24 -4.39
CA TYR A 811 -22.60 -29.55 -3.36
C TYR A 811 -23.76 -30.42 -3.88
N PHE A 812 -23.98 -30.42 -5.20
CA PHE A 812 -25.07 -31.12 -5.89
C PHE A 812 -24.63 -32.41 -6.60
N LYS A 813 -23.37 -32.87 -6.44
CA LYS A 813 -22.83 -34.06 -7.11
C LYS A 813 -23.71 -35.33 -6.98
N ASP A 814 -24.39 -35.49 -5.84
CA ASP A 814 -25.26 -36.63 -5.53
C ASP A 814 -26.72 -36.21 -5.26
N LYS A 815 -27.13 -35.02 -5.73
CA LYS A 815 -28.49 -34.49 -5.57
C LYS A 815 -29.19 -34.40 -6.93
N GLU A 816 -30.52 -34.49 -6.93
CA GLU A 816 -31.30 -34.14 -8.12
C GLU A 816 -31.17 -32.64 -8.43
N SER A 817 -31.15 -32.30 -9.72
CA SER A 817 -30.98 -30.91 -10.14
C SER A 817 -32.23 -30.10 -9.79
N PRO A 818 -32.09 -28.96 -9.07
CA PRO A 818 -33.22 -28.12 -8.68
C PRO A 818 -33.86 -27.37 -9.87
N LEU A 819 -33.32 -27.54 -11.08
CA LEU A 819 -33.87 -26.97 -12.32
C LEU A 819 -34.91 -27.89 -12.99
N LEU A 820 -35.06 -29.14 -12.53
CA LEU A 820 -36.09 -30.06 -13.03
C LEU A 820 -37.47 -29.62 -12.52
N PRO A 821 -38.54 -29.66 -13.34
CA PRO A 821 -39.89 -29.42 -12.85
C PRO A 821 -40.25 -30.51 -11.82
N GLU A 822 -40.80 -30.10 -10.66
CA GLU A 822 -41.35 -31.05 -9.69
C GLU A 822 -42.40 -31.92 -10.39
N ASN A 823 -42.17 -33.23 -10.44
CA ASN A 823 -43.20 -34.17 -10.86
C ASN A 823 -44.35 -34.08 -9.85
N SER A 824 -45.48 -33.57 -10.29
CA SER A 824 -46.76 -33.62 -9.60
C SER A 824 -47.29 -35.06 -9.57
N ASP A 825 -46.66 -35.93 -8.79
CA ASP A 825 -47.19 -37.26 -8.46
C ASP A 825 -47.47 -37.29 -6.96
N GLY A 826 -48.65 -36.80 -6.57
CA GLY A 826 -49.02 -36.70 -5.15
C GLY A 826 -50.46 -36.31 -4.85
N GLU A 827 -51.42 -36.49 -5.77
CA GLU A 827 -52.85 -36.38 -5.46
C GLU A 827 -53.68 -37.37 -6.31
N GLU A 828 -53.54 -38.68 -6.07
CA GLU A 828 -54.56 -39.65 -6.51
C GLU A 828 -54.41 -41.00 -5.77
N GLU A 829 -54.47 -41.02 -4.45
CA GLU A 829 -54.68 -42.28 -3.71
C GLU A 829 -55.29 -42.01 -2.32
N ASP A 830 -56.55 -41.56 -2.28
CA ASP A 830 -57.39 -41.70 -1.07
C ASP A 830 -58.87 -41.64 -1.44
N ASN A 831 -59.36 -42.69 -2.11
CA ASN A 831 -60.80 -42.88 -2.28
C ASN A 831 -61.18 -44.36 -2.44
N GLU A 832 -60.75 -45.22 -1.51
CA GLU A 832 -61.43 -46.50 -1.28
C GLU A 832 -60.99 -47.14 0.05
N LYS A 833 -61.74 -46.83 1.13
CA LYS A 833 -62.15 -47.77 2.19
C LYS A 833 -62.70 -47.01 3.39
N THR A 834 -64.02 -46.97 3.51
CA THR A 834 -64.77 -47.30 4.75
C THR A 834 -66.26 -47.31 4.42
N GLY A 835 -66.75 -48.49 4.04
CA GLY A 835 -68.12 -48.90 4.27
C GLY A 835 -68.17 -49.84 5.49
N ASP A 836 -69.28 -49.73 6.25
CA ASP A 836 -69.72 -50.54 7.39
C ASP A 836 -68.94 -50.35 8.72
N ALA A 837 -69.56 -50.20 9.90
CA ALA A 837 -70.95 -50.33 10.33
C ALA A 837 -71.19 -49.57 11.65
N SER A 838 -72.47 -49.24 11.87
CA SER A 838 -73.16 -48.92 13.14
C SER A 838 -73.11 -47.49 13.67
#